data_AF-A0AAD1WBC5-F1
#
_entry.id   AF-A0AAD1WBC5-F1
#
_cell.length_a   1.000
_cell.length_b   1.000
_cell.length_c   1.000
_cell.angle_alpha   90.00
_cell.angle_beta   90.00
_cell.angle_gamma   90.00
#
_symmetry.space_group_name_H-M   'P 1'
#
loop_
_entity.id
_entity.type
_entity.pdbx_description
1 polymer ?
#
loop_
_entity_poly.entity_id
_entity_poly.type
_entity_poly.pdbx_seq_one_letter_code
_entity_poly.pdbx_strand_id
1 'polypeptide(L)'
;MRSEALLLYCMILPFATAGFPEDSEPISISHGNYTKQYPVFVGHKPGRNSTQRHKMDIQQIVIMNRTLYIAARDHIYTIDLDTLHTEEIYFSKKLTWKSKQPDVDTCRMKGKHKDECHNFIKVLLKRDEETLFVCGTNAFNPSCRNYKMDTLEFLDEEISGMARCPYDAKHANVALFAEGKLYSATVTDFLAIDAVIYRSLGDSPTLRTVKYDSKWLKEPYFVHAVDYGDLIYFFYREIAVEYNSMGKVVFPRVAQVCKNDMGGSQRVLEKQWTSFLKARLNCSVPGDSHFYFNILQAVTDVIHINGRDVVLATFSTPYNSIPGSAVCAYDMADIASVFTGRFKEQKSPDSTWTPVPDERVPKPRPGCCAGSATVEKYAASNDLPDDTLNFIKTHPLMDEAVPSIVNRPLFLRTMVRYRLTKIAVDTAAGPYHNHTVVFLGSEKGIILKFLARTGYSGFLSDSLFLEEINVYNPEKCSYDGSDDKRIIGMQLDKQSNSLYVAFSSCVIWVPLARCDRHMKCKKTCIASRDPYCVWVREAGTCSQLPPGAKVPFEQDVEHGNTDGLGDCQNSFVALNGDSAKDVLAVVQEEQDTEEDEPAVIHIAPLASNIEPIKPKEYAMLDLQDEDIPKTKEESYMNMLNLPSDESVKDPPVMSHYTSDQMSHGVHNALRDHMTFINAEQSQLRKTMSRKINVLNGHVKDLSKSLKQITASERTNSQLLVQQNAILEKIASNLMLMSQQQHQSAELFISVMQQGIQAFSASKDPSFSTRSCATASETSTRLKNESVTPGPSLPKSGSRTYNGRMTRPSRSIAPHANKGCSNCGRQ
;
A
#
# COMPACT_ATOMS: atom_id res chain seq x y z
N MET A 1 9.58 39.75 40.38
CA MET A 1 9.92 38.34 40.68
C MET A 1 8.79 37.35 40.33
N ARG A 2 7.66 37.27 41.07
CA ARG A 2 6.66 36.20 40.82
C ARG A 2 5.99 36.22 39.44
N SER A 3 5.83 37.38 38.80
CA SER A 3 5.20 37.47 37.47
C SER A 3 6.17 37.10 36.33
N GLU A 4 7.47 37.41 36.45
CA GLU A 4 8.47 37.01 35.45
C GLU A 4 8.71 35.50 35.45
N ALA A 5 8.61 34.84 36.61
CA ALA A 5 8.74 33.38 36.71
C ALA A 5 7.65 32.63 35.93
N LEU A 6 6.41 33.15 35.89
CA LEU A 6 5.33 32.58 35.06
C LEU A 6 5.57 32.81 33.57
N LEU A 7 6.02 34.01 33.18
CA LEU A 7 6.44 34.27 31.79
C LEU A 7 7.58 33.34 31.37
N LEU A 8 8.57 33.11 32.24
CA LEU A 8 9.64 32.15 31.97
C LEU A 8 9.10 30.72 31.84
N TYR A 9 8.17 30.29 32.69
CA TYR A 9 7.57 28.96 32.61
C TYR A 9 6.78 28.75 31.31
N CYS A 10 6.02 29.75 30.86
CA CYS A 10 5.35 29.73 29.56
C CYS A 10 6.32 29.78 28.37
N MET A 11 7.48 30.43 28.50
CA MET A 11 8.54 30.46 27.48
C MET A 11 9.42 29.20 27.47
N ILE A 12 9.41 28.40 28.55
CA ILE A 12 10.13 27.13 28.66
C ILE A 12 9.25 25.94 28.23
N LEU A 13 7.92 26.05 28.33
CA LEU A 13 6.98 25.00 27.89
C LEU A 13 7.15 24.49 26.44
N PRO A 14 7.61 25.28 25.44
CA PRO A 14 7.95 24.76 24.11
C PRO A 14 9.10 23.74 24.09
N PHE A 15 9.90 23.68 25.15
CA PHE A 15 11.00 22.71 25.30
C PHE A 15 10.61 21.46 26.09
N ALA A 16 9.33 21.32 26.46
CA ALA A 16 8.78 20.11 27.08
C ALA A 16 8.57 19.00 26.03
N THR A 17 9.67 18.39 25.58
CA THR A 17 9.75 17.26 24.63
C THR A 17 9.06 17.50 23.27
N ALA A 18 9.85 17.73 22.22
CA ALA A 18 9.38 17.71 20.83
C ALA A 18 9.03 16.27 20.40
N GLY A 19 7.87 15.77 20.86
CA GLY A 19 7.34 14.47 20.48
C GLY A 19 6.97 14.39 19.00
N PHE A 20 6.82 13.17 18.49
CA PHE A 20 6.25 12.96 17.16
C PHE A 20 4.81 13.52 17.14
N PRO A 21 4.37 14.27 16.11
CA PRO A 21 3.04 14.89 16.08
C PRO A 21 1.90 13.89 16.30
N GLU A 22 1.00 14.22 17.22
CA GLU A 22 -0.20 13.43 17.52
C GLU A 22 -1.22 13.51 16.37
N ASP A 23 -1.98 12.43 16.18
CA ASP A 23 -3.02 12.34 15.17
C ASP A 23 -4.16 13.33 15.49
N SER A 24 -4.39 14.33 14.63
CA SER A 24 -5.53 15.25 14.79
C SER A 24 -6.86 14.50 14.70
N GLU A 25 -7.83 14.86 15.55
CA GLU A 25 -9.21 14.38 15.46
C GLU A 25 -10.04 15.15 14.43
N PRO A 26 -11.04 14.52 13.78
CA PRO A 26 -11.90 15.18 12.80
C PRO A 26 -13.01 15.99 13.48
N ILE A 27 -13.42 17.11 12.86
CA ILE A 27 -14.60 17.88 13.29
C ILE A 27 -15.89 17.04 13.25
N SER A 28 -15.97 16.06 12.33
CA SER A 28 -17.17 15.22 12.16
C SER A 28 -16.85 13.79 11.75
N ILE A 29 -17.74 12.84 12.09
CA ILE A 29 -17.60 11.43 11.71
C ILE A 29 -18.89 10.91 11.07
N SER A 30 -18.76 10.24 9.93
CA SER A 30 -19.83 9.62 9.15
C SER A 30 -19.67 8.10 9.14
N HIS A 31 -20.38 7.42 10.05
CA HIS A 31 -20.36 5.97 10.19
C HIS A 31 -21.18 5.26 9.08
N GLY A 32 -20.90 3.95 8.89
CA GLY A 32 -21.57 3.07 7.92
C GLY A 32 -23.10 3.11 7.95
N ASN A 33 -23.70 3.30 9.13
CA ASN A 33 -25.15 3.38 9.30
C ASN A 33 -25.79 4.56 8.54
N TYR A 34 -25.05 5.65 8.34
CA TYR A 34 -25.48 6.81 7.56
C TYR A 34 -25.08 6.68 6.08
N THR A 35 -23.86 6.21 5.79
CA THR A 35 -23.34 6.15 4.41
C THR A 35 -23.93 5.01 3.58
N LYS A 36 -24.51 3.96 4.20
CA LYS A 36 -25.13 2.84 3.47
C LYS A 36 -26.29 3.24 2.54
N GLN A 37 -26.94 4.37 2.80
CA GLN A 37 -28.01 4.92 1.96
C GLN A 37 -27.51 5.42 0.59
N TYR A 38 -26.21 5.64 0.43
CA TYR A 38 -25.64 6.17 -0.80
C TYR A 38 -25.89 5.22 -2.01
N PRO A 39 -26.08 5.76 -3.22
CA PRO A 39 -26.15 4.97 -4.45
C PRO A 39 -24.87 4.17 -4.71
N VAL A 40 -25.04 2.93 -5.16
CA VAL A 40 -23.93 2.00 -5.46
C VAL A 40 -24.14 1.35 -6.81
N PHE A 41 -23.07 1.27 -7.60
CA PHE A 41 -22.96 0.50 -8.83
C PHE A 41 -22.44 -0.92 -8.53
N VAL A 42 -23.19 -1.94 -8.97
CA VAL A 42 -22.82 -3.36 -8.84
C VAL A 42 -22.85 -4.14 -10.16
N GLY A 43 -22.82 -3.45 -11.32
CA GLY A 43 -22.76 -4.09 -12.64
C GLY A 43 -24.11 -4.45 -13.27
N HIS A 44 -25.23 -4.04 -12.67
CA HIS A 44 -26.58 -4.32 -13.15
C HIS A 44 -27.04 -3.38 -14.28
N LYS A 45 -28.07 -3.83 -15.02
CA LYS A 45 -28.85 -3.03 -15.99
C LYS A 45 -30.28 -2.88 -15.46
N PRO A 46 -31.02 -1.78 -15.71
CA PRO A 46 -32.36 -1.59 -15.18
C PRO A 46 -33.30 -2.75 -15.57
N GLY A 47 -34.19 -3.13 -14.67
CA GLY A 47 -35.16 -4.20 -14.89
C GLY A 47 -34.63 -5.64 -14.80
N ARG A 48 -33.37 -5.86 -14.38
CA ARG A 48 -32.84 -7.20 -14.07
C ARG A 48 -32.38 -7.32 -12.62
N ASN A 49 -33.31 -7.72 -11.74
CA ASN A 49 -33.01 -8.21 -10.40
C ASN A 49 -32.35 -9.60 -10.48
N SER A 50 -31.10 -9.67 -10.95
CA SER A 50 -30.33 -10.91 -10.94
C SER A 50 -29.80 -11.15 -9.53
N THR A 51 -30.27 -12.22 -8.90
CA THR A 51 -29.79 -12.65 -7.58
C THR A 51 -28.36 -13.18 -7.60
N GLN A 52 -27.83 -13.53 -8.78
CA GLN A 52 -26.48 -14.06 -8.96
C GLN A 52 -25.50 -12.95 -9.36
N ARG A 53 -25.01 -12.20 -8.35
CA ARG A 53 -23.89 -11.27 -8.53
C ARG A 53 -22.60 -12.05 -8.80
N HIS A 54 -21.80 -11.59 -9.75
CA HIS A 54 -20.46 -12.13 -10.03
C HIS A 54 -19.39 -11.08 -9.72
N LYS A 55 -18.21 -11.56 -9.28
CA LYS A 55 -17.07 -10.70 -8.93
C LYS A 55 -16.65 -9.81 -10.11
N MET A 56 -16.78 -8.49 -9.97
CA MET A 56 -16.49 -7.56 -11.08
C MET A 56 -14.99 -7.38 -11.33
N ASP A 57 -14.18 -7.40 -10.27
CA ASP A 57 -12.75 -7.13 -10.32
C ASP A 57 -12.43 -5.78 -10.99
N ILE A 58 -13.07 -4.72 -10.51
CA ILE A 58 -12.79 -3.35 -10.96
C ILE A 58 -11.29 -3.08 -10.77
N GLN A 59 -10.67 -2.45 -11.77
CA GLN A 59 -9.25 -2.13 -11.81
C GLN A 59 -9.02 -0.62 -11.62
N GLN A 60 -9.85 0.20 -12.26
CA GLN A 60 -9.77 1.66 -12.23
C GLN A 60 -11.11 2.29 -12.62
N ILE A 61 -11.27 3.56 -12.26
CA ILE A 61 -12.39 4.43 -12.68
C ILE A 61 -11.85 5.76 -13.19
N VAL A 62 -12.47 6.30 -14.24
CA VAL A 62 -12.11 7.58 -14.87
C VAL A 62 -13.34 8.28 -15.41
N ILE A 63 -13.40 9.62 -15.29
CA ILE A 63 -14.47 10.44 -15.86
C ILE A 63 -13.97 11.09 -17.14
N MET A 64 -14.72 10.94 -18.24
CA MET A 64 -14.45 11.57 -19.54
C MET A 64 -15.78 12.01 -20.15
N ASN A 65 -15.91 13.26 -20.59
CA ASN A 65 -17.12 13.84 -21.23
C ASN A 65 -18.45 13.43 -20.56
N ARG A 66 -18.69 13.89 -19.31
CA ARG A 66 -19.87 13.56 -18.46
C ARG A 66 -20.15 12.06 -18.24
N THR A 67 -19.21 11.18 -18.61
CA THR A 67 -19.37 9.73 -18.50
C THR A 67 -18.32 9.16 -17.55
N LEU A 68 -18.76 8.44 -16.52
CA LEU A 68 -17.89 7.64 -15.66
C LEU A 68 -17.67 6.27 -16.30
N TYR A 69 -16.42 5.98 -16.62
CA TYR A 69 -15.98 4.68 -17.11
C TYR A 69 -15.42 3.84 -15.97
N ILE A 70 -15.86 2.58 -15.89
CA ILE A 70 -15.43 1.60 -14.89
C ILE A 70 -14.76 0.44 -15.64
N ALA A 71 -13.43 0.39 -15.58
CA ALA A 71 -12.65 -0.67 -16.21
C ALA A 71 -12.46 -1.84 -15.24
N ALA A 72 -12.78 -3.05 -15.69
CA ALA A 72 -12.93 -4.23 -14.84
C ALA A 72 -12.39 -5.49 -15.51
N ARG A 73 -12.72 -6.68 -14.99
CA ARG A 73 -12.44 -7.95 -15.67
C ARG A 73 -13.44 -8.18 -16.80
N ASP A 74 -12.90 -8.50 -17.98
CA ASP A 74 -13.56 -8.79 -19.25
C ASP A 74 -14.47 -7.67 -19.82
N HIS A 75 -14.52 -6.49 -19.15
CA HIS A 75 -15.54 -5.45 -19.38
C HIS A 75 -15.02 -4.03 -19.11
N ILE A 76 -15.64 -3.06 -19.81
CA ILE A 76 -15.74 -1.66 -19.35
C ILE A 76 -17.23 -1.32 -19.27
N TYR A 77 -17.66 -0.77 -18.14
CA TYR A 77 -19.01 -0.22 -17.95
C TYR A 77 -18.95 1.31 -18.05
N THR A 78 -20.03 1.92 -18.50
CA THR A 78 -20.19 3.38 -18.53
C THR A 78 -21.44 3.80 -17.78
N ILE A 79 -21.36 4.90 -17.05
CA ILE A 79 -22.47 5.54 -16.35
C ILE A 79 -22.51 6.98 -16.85
N ASP A 80 -23.67 7.38 -17.36
CA ASP A 80 -23.99 8.77 -17.66
C ASP A 80 -24.18 9.51 -16.33
N LEU A 81 -23.41 10.57 -16.09
CA LEU A 81 -23.40 11.26 -14.80
C LEU A 81 -24.59 12.20 -14.58
N ASP A 82 -25.28 12.59 -15.66
CA ASP A 82 -26.35 13.60 -15.62
C ASP A 82 -27.74 12.97 -15.47
N THR A 83 -27.83 11.63 -15.48
CA THR A 83 -29.07 10.84 -15.37
C THR A 83 -29.21 10.08 -14.04
N LEU A 84 -28.35 10.36 -13.05
CA LEU A 84 -28.28 9.66 -11.76
C LEU A 84 -29.38 10.08 -10.79
N HIS A 85 -30.49 9.32 -10.75
CA HIS A 85 -31.66 9.60 -9.90
C HIS A 85 -32.15 8.39 -9.07
N THR A 86 -31.32 7.36 -8.84
CA THR A 86 -31.74 6.07 -8.22
C THR A 86 -30.77 5.53 -7.15
N GLU A 87 -31.28 4.78 -6.16
CA GLU A 87 -30.49 4.17 -5.06
C GLU A 87 -29.53 3.05 -5.50
N GLU A 88 -29.74 2.51 -6.69
CA GLU A 88 -28.81 1.64 -7.40
C GLU A 88 -28.37 2.36 -8.66
N ILE A 89 -27.06 2.34 -8.93
CA ILE A 89 -26.48 2.93 -10.13
C ILE A 89 -26.42 1.85 -11.20
N TYR A 90 -26.92 2.16 -12.39
CA TYR A 90 -26.95 1.26 -13.54
C TYR A 90 -25.98 1.72 -14.63
N PHE A 91 -25.49 0.78 -15.46
CA PHE A 91 -24.68 1.16 -16.62
C PHE A 91 -25.56 1.57 -17.81
N SER A 92 -25.15 2.62 -18.52
CA SER A 92 -25.75 3.09 -19.77
C SER A 92 -25.30 2.21 -20.95
N LYS A 93 -23.98 2.02 -21.12
CA LYS A 93 -23.36 1.17 -22.15
C LYS A 93 -22.31 0.23 -21.52
N LYS A 94 -22.03 -0.92 -22.15
CA LYS A 94 -21.05 -1.90 -21.66
C LYS A 94 -20.25 -2.55 -22.79
N LEU A 95 -18.94 -2.30 -22.80
CA LEU A 95 -17.95 -3.00 -23.62
C LEU A 95 -17.71 -4.42 -23.07
N THR A 96 -17.48 -5.39 -23.95
CA THR A 96 -17.11 -6.76 -23.57
C THR A 96 -15.91 -7.22 -24.37
N TRP A 97 -14.80 -7.51 -23.69
CA TRP A 97 -13.57 -8.00 -24.29
C TRP A 97 -12.97 -9.08 -23.39
N LYS A 98 -13.38 -10.33 -23.64
CA LYS A 98 -12.81 -11.52 -23.01
C LYS A 98 -11.55 -11.98 -23.74
N SER A 99 -10.65 -12.64 -23.02
CA SER A 99 -9.55 -13.40 -23.63
C SER A 99 -10.08 -14.51 -24.55
N LYS A 100 -9.32 -14.85 -25.59
CA LYS A 100 -9.61 -15.98 -26.47
C LYS A 100 -9.29 -17.28 -25.70
N GLN A 101 -10.03 -18.36 -25.91
CA GLN A 101 -9.80 -19.62 -25.16
C GLN A 101 -8.33 -20.12 -25.23
N PRO A 102 -7.62 -20.05 -26.38
CA PRO A 102 -6.19 -20.41 -26.43
C PRO A 102 -5.26 -19.55 -25.56
N ASP A 103 -5.57 -18.27 -25.33
CA ASP A 103 -4.82 -17.42 -24.39
C ASP A 103 -5.04 -17.91 -22.95
N VAL A 104 -6.29 -18.21 -22.58
CA VAL A 104 -6.67 -18.73 -21.26
C VAL A 104 -6.02 -20.08 -20.99
N ASP A 105 -6.02 -20.99 -21.97
CA ASP A 105 -5.39 -22.30 -21.85
C ASP A 105 -3.86 -22.17 -21.75
N THR A 106 -3.24 -21.28 -22.54
CA THR A 106 -1.81 -20.96 -22.45
C THR A 106 -1.42 -20.38 -21.10
N CYS A 107 -2.24 -19.50 -20.53
CA CYS A 107 -2.06 -18.95 -19.19
C CYS A 107 -2.07 -20.04 -18.12
N ARG A 108 -3.03 -20.97 -18.19
CA ARG A 108 -3.14 -22.09 -17.24
C ARG A 108 -2.05 -23.14 -17.43
N MET A 109 -1.60 -23.40 -18.65
CA MET A 109 -0.42 -24.25 -18.92
C MET A 109 0.88 -23.65 -18.35
N LYS A 110 0.98 -22.32 -18.24
CA LYS A 110 2.08 -21.62 -17.53
C LYS A 110 1.89 -21.58 -16.00
N GLY A 111 0.93 -22.31 -15.44
CA GLY A 111 0.76 -22.50 -14.00
C GLY A 111 0.04 -21.37 -13.25
N LYS A 112 -0.56 -20.40 -13.95
CA LYS A 112 -1.36 -19.33 -13.32
C LYS A 112 -2.75 -19.82 -12.89
N HIS A 113 -3.31 -19.20 -11.85
CA HIS A 113 -4.62 -19.60 -11.32
C HIS A 113 -5.74 -19.24 -12.31
N LYS A 114 -6.82 -20.04 -12.30
CA LYS A 114 -7.98 -19.86 -13.19
C LYS A 114 -8.48 -18.41 -13.18
N ASP A 115 -8.63 -17.83 -12.00
CA ASP A 115 -9.23 -16.50 -11.81
C ASP A 115 -8.27 -15.37 -12.22
N GLU A 116 -6.97 -15.66 -12.38
CA GLU A 116 -5.96 -14.74 -12.91
C GLU A 116 -5.92 -14.77 -14.46
N CYS A 117 -6.34 -15.88 -15.07
CA CYS A 117 -6.34 -16.10 -16.51
C CYS A 117 -7.55 -15.49 -17.24
N HIS A 118 -7.80 -14.21 -16.98
CA HIS A 118 -8.85 -13.39 -17.61
C HIS A 118 -8.27 -12.10 -18.22
N ASN A 119 -9.10 -11.34 -18.95
CA ASN A 119 -8.69 -10.04 -19.46
C ASN A 119 -9.07 -8.92 -18.49
N PHE A 120 -8.14 -8.49 -17.63
CA PHE A 120 -8.37 -7.35 -16.74
C PHE A 120 -7.97 -6.06 -17.46
N ILE A 121 -8.87 -5.09 -17.57
CA ILE A 121 -8.59 -3.83 -18.28
C ILE A 121 -7.76 -2.91 -17.39
N LYS A 122 -6.48 -2.69 -17.77
CA LYS A 122 -5.46 -2.01 -16.98
C LYS A 122 -5.00 -0.68 -17.59
N VAL A 123 -5.37 -0.39 -18.83
CA VAL A 123 -5.23 0.94 -19.46
C VAL A 123 -6.57 1.31 -20.09
N LEU A 124 -7.03 2.52 -19.83
CA LEU A 124 -8.18 3.16 -20.48
C LEU A 124 -7.88 4.65 -20.57
N LEU A 125 -7.65 5.14 -21.78
CA LEU A 125 -7.28 6.54 -22.03
C LEU A 125 -8.13 7.10 -23.18
N LYS A 126 -8.44 8.39 -23.13
CA LYS A 126 -8.84 9.15 -24.32
C LYS A 126 -7.60 9.30 -25.22
N ARG A 127 -7.71 8.93 -26.49
CA ARG A 127 -6.64 9.09 -27.50
C ARG A 127 -6.81 10.38 -28.29
N ASP A 128 -8.05 10.68 -28.63
CA ASP A 128 -8.54 11.84 -29.38
C ASP A 128 -10.03 12.04 -29.01
N GLU A 129 -10.75 12.95 -29.68
CA GLU A 129 -12.15 13.27 -29.33
C GLU A 129 -13.13 12.11 -29.57
N GLU A 130 -12.82 11.17 -30.45
CA GLU A 130 -13.72 10.06 -30.82
C GLU A 130 -13.22 8.68 -30.37
N THR A 131 -11.93 8.55 -30.03
CA THR A 131 -11.27 7.26 -29.78
C THR A 131 -10.82 7.05 -28.34
N LEU A 132 -11.19 5.90 -27.78
CA LEU A 132 -10.65 5.33 -26.55
C LEU A 132 -9.54 4.32 -26.88
N PHE A 133 -8.38 4.48 -26.25
CA PHE A 133 -7.31 3.49 -26.26
C PHE A 133 -7.40 2.61 -25.01
N VAL A 134 -7.53 1.30 -25.21
CA VAL A 134 -7.81 0.33 -24.15
C VAL A 134 -6.79 -0.80 -24.19
N CYS A 135 -6.18 -1.13 -23.05
CA CYS A 135 -5.36 -2.34 -22.91
C CYS A 135 -5.79 -3.18 -21.72
N GLY A 136 -5.63 -4.50 -21.87
CA GLY A 136 -5.85 -5.45 -20.79
C GLY A 136 -4.82 -6.57 -20.73
N THR A 137 -4.76 -7.23 -19.57
CA THR A 137 -3.81 -8.32 -19.28
C THR A 137 -3.96 -9.51 -20.23
N ASN A 138 -5.15 -9.67 -20.81
CA ASN A 138 -5.55 -10.72 -21.74
C ASN A 138 -4.96 -12.10 -21.37
N ALA A 139 -5.25 -12.59 -20.15
CA ALA A 139 -4.75 -13.84 -19.61
C ALA A 139 -3.21 -13.99 -19.73
N PHE A 140 -2.45 -13.03 -19.20
CA PHE A 140 -0.98 -12.98 -19.28
C PHE A 140 -0.43 -13.01 -20.72
N ASN A 141 -1.17 -12.39 -21.64
CA ASN A 141 -0.75 -12.09 -23.00
C ASN A 141 -1.20 -10.66 -23.40
N PRO A 142 -0.62 -9.60 -22.79
CA PRO A 142 -1.17 -8.25 -22.83
C PRO A 142 -1.40 -7.73 -24.24
N SER A 143 -2.56 -7.10 -24.42
CA SER A 143 -3.06 -6.63 -25.72
C SER A 143 -3.71 -5.25 -25.57
N CYS A 144 -3.67 -4.44 -26.63
CA CYS A 144 -4.25 -3.10 -26.70
C CYS A 144 -5.11 -2.95 -27.97
N ARG A 145 -6.15 -2.12 -27.91
CA ARG A 145 -7.14 -1.90 -28.97
C ARG A 145 -7.64 -0.46 -28.97
N ASN A 146 -8.03 0.02 -30.13
CA ASN A 146 -8.79 1.26 -30.30
C ASN A 146 -10.30 0.94 -30.29
N TYR A 147 -11.10 1.76 -29.60
CA TYR A 147 -12.55 1.67 -29.53
C TYR A 147 -13.18 3.05 -29.75
N LYS A 148 -14.35 3.13 -30.38
CA LYS A 148 -15.11 4.39 -30.44
C LYS A 148 -15.61 4.78 -29.05
N MET A 149 -15.55 6.06 -28.72
CA MET A 149 -15.97 6.59 -27.42
C MET A 149 -17.50 6.61 -27.26
N ASP A 150 -18.25 6.73 -28.36
CA ASP A 150 -19.71 6.84 -28.37
C ASP A 150 -20.41 5.47 -28.36
N THR A 151 -20.05 4.53 -29.24
CA THR A 151 -20.69 3.21 -29.32
C THR A 151 -20.01 2.12 -28.50
N LEU A 152 -18.74 2.33 -28.10
CA LEU A 152 -17.84 1.31 -27.56
C LEU A 152 -17.55 0.13 -28.52
N GLU A 153 -17.70 0.37 -29.84
CA GLU A 153 -17.32 -0.57 -30.91
C GLU A 153 -15.81 -0.59 -31.14
N PHE A 154 -15.30 -1.74 -31.56
CA PHE A 154 -13.88 -1.95 -31.89
C PHE A 154 -13.53 -1.36 -33.28
N LEU A 155 -12.34 -0.78 -33.41
CA LEU A 155 -11.85 -0.13 -34.63
C LEU A 155 -10.80 -0.96 -35.40
N ASP A 156 -10.96 -2.29 -35.37
CA ASP A 156 -10.23 -3.29 -36.19
C ASP A 156 -8.68 -3.28 -36.20
N GLU A 157 -8.04 -2.64 -35.21
CA GLU A 157 -6.61 -2.82 -34.92
C GLU A 157 -6.39 -3.33 -33.47
N GLU A 158 -5.81 -4.54 -33.34
CA GLU A 158 -5.33 -5.10 -32.08
C GLU A 158 -3.78 -5.11 -32.08
N ILE A 159 -3.16 -4.31 -31.22
CA ILE A 159 -1.69 -4.18 -31.11
C ILE A 159 -1.18 -4.82 -29.81
N SER A 160 0.10 -5.20 -29.79
CA SER A 160 0.71 -5.80 -28.59
C SER A 160 0.65 -4.85 -27.38
N GLY A 161 0.23 -5.37 -26.22
CA GLY A 161 0.27 -4.66 -24.94
C GLY A 161 1.61 -4.77 -24.20
N MET A 162 2.62 -5.47 -24.76
CA MET A 162 3.95 -5.55 -24.17
C MET A 162 4.53 -4.15 -23.90
N ALA A 163 5.10 -3.93 -22.71
CA ALA A 163 5.58 -2.63 -22.22
C ALA A 163 4.52 -1.51 -22.09
N ARG A 164 3.26 -1.75 -22.45
CA ARG A 164 2.13 -0.80 -22.37
C ARG A 164 1.14 -1.18 -21.27
N CYS A 165 0.96 -2.47 -21.02
CA CYS A 165 0.00 -3.06 -20.08
C CYS A 165 0.66 -4.23 -19.33
N PRO A 166 0.41 -4.40 -18.01
CA PRO A 166 1.00 -5.50 -17.25
C PRO A 166 0.42 -6.86 -17.65
N TYR A 167 1.21 -7.91 -17.38
CA TYR A 167 0.78 -9.31 -17.48
C TYR A 167 -0.16 -9.73 -16.35
N ASP A 168 0.12 -9.27 -15.12
CA ASP A 168 -0.64 -9.60 -13.92
C ASP A 168 -1.56 -8.42 -13.52
N ALA A 169 -2.83 -8.71 -13.23
CA ALA A 169 -3.80 -7.68 -12.82
C ALA A 169 -3.44 -7.03 -11.47
N LYS A 170 -2.67 -7.70 -10.62
CA LYS A 170 -2.24 -7.20 -9.30
C LYS A 170 -1.12 -6.16 -9.40
N HIS A 171 -0.42 -6.09 -10.54
CA HIS A 171 0.64 -5.10 -10.73
C HIS A 171 0.06 -3.71 -10.96
N ALA A 172 0.76 -2.70 -10.45
CA ALA A 172 0.52 -1.32 -10.84
C ALA A 172 1.19 -1.04 -12.20
N ASN A 173 0.61 -0.11 -12.93
CA ASN A 173 1.12 0.37 -14.21
C ASN A 173 0.73 1.83 -14.35
N VAL A 174 1.50 2.56 -15.14
CA VAL A 174 1.21 3.92 -15.56
C VAL A 174 1.07 3.92 -17.07
N ALA A 175 0.12 4.69 -17.59
CA ALA A 175 -0.08 4.92 -19.02
C ALA A 175 -0.68 6.33 -19.21
N LEU A 176 -0.11 7.10 -20.14
CA LEU A 176 -0.47 8.50 -20.41
C LEU A 176 -0.26 8.80 -21.91
N PHE A 177 -1.16 9.57 -22.51
CA PHE A 177 -0.92 10.15 -23.84
C PHE A 177 -0.44 11.59 -23.72
N ALA A 178 0.59 11.93 -24.50
CA ALA A 178 1.08 13.28 -24.70
C ALA A 178 1.54 13.43 -26.15
N GLU A 179 1.10 14.46 -26.87
CA GLU A 179 1.48 14.71 -28.27
C GLU A 179 1.24 13.49 -29.21
N GLY A 180 0.17 12.73 -28.95
CA GLY A 180 -0.15 11.48 -29.68
C GLY A 180 0.74 10.27 -29.34
N LYS A 181 1.80 10.47 -28.54
CA LYS A 181 2.71 9.43 -28.07
C LYS A 181 2.17 8.80 -26.78
N LEU A 182 2.21 7.48 -26.69
CA LEU A 182 1.87 6.73 -25.48
C LEU A 182 3.13 6.55 -24.62
N TYR A 183 3.11 7.16 -23.45
CA TYR A 183 4.07 6.96 -22.36
C TYR A 183 3.52 5.88 -21.41
N SER A 184 4.33 4.90 -21.03
CA SER A 184 3.90 3.80 -20.16
C SER A 184 5.00 3.29 -19.24
N ALA A 185 4.63 2.82 -18.06
CA ALA A 185 5.54 2.20 -17.10
C ALA A 185 4.95 0.91 -16.53
N THR A 186 5.59 -0.22 -16.80
CA THR A 186 5.14 -1.58 -16.45
C THR A 186 6.27 -2.60 -16.65
N VAL A 187 5.96 -3.89 -16.80
CA VAL A 187 6.93 -4.96 -17.11
C VAL A 187 6.77 -5.48 -18.54
N THR A 188 7.86 -5.89 -19.19
CA THR A 188 7.82 -6.42 -20.57
C THR A 188 7.63 -7.93 -20.68
N ASP A 189 7.80 -8.66 -19.58
CA ASP A 189 7.87 -10.12 -19.58
C ASP A 189 6.92 -10.79 -18.58
N PHE A 190 6.62 -12.06 -18.83
CA PHE A 190 5.72 -12.89 -18.02
C PHE A 190 6.24 -13.13 -16.58
N LEU A 191 7.56 -13.09 -16.36
CA LEU A 191 8.16 -13.25 -15.03
C LEU A 191 8.27 -11.92 -14.27
N ALA A 192 7.90 -10.80 -14.90
CA ALA A 192 7.92 -9.45 -14.35
C ALA A 192 9.32 -8.96 -13.89
N ILE A 193 10.38 -9.40 -14.58
CA ILE A 193 11.77 -9.07 -14.26
C ILE A 193 12.22 -7.78 -14.99
N ASP A 194 11.83 -7.60 -16.25
CA ASP A 194 12.20 -6.44 -17.07
C ASP A 194 11.17 -5.32 -16.94
N ALA A 195 11.20 -4.65 -15.78
CA ALA A 195 10.46 -3.42 -15.52
C ALA A 195 11.04 -2.25 -16.34
N VAL A 196 10.16 -1.44 -16.94
CA VAL A 196 10.53 -0.46 -17.95
C VAL A 196 9.70 0.83 -17.81
N ILE A 197 10.33 1.98 -18.09
CA ILE A 197 9.62 3.19 -18.52
C ILE A 197 9.83 3.32 -20.04
N TYR A 198 8.72 3.40 -20.76
CA TYR A 198 8.62 3.17 -22.20
C TYR A 198 7.83 4.28 -22.90
N ARG A 199 8.14 4.53 -24.18
CA ARG A 199 7.31 5.32 -25.08
C ARG A 199 7.16 4.62 -26.42
N SER A 200 5.96 4.68 -26.98
CA SER A 200 5.65 4.23 -28.34
C SER A 200 4.39 4.93 -28.86
N LEU A 201 3.99 4.68 -30.11
CA LEU A 201 2.91 5.41 -30.79
C LEU A 201 3.25 6.90 -30.98
N GLY A 202 2.45 7.58 -31.81
CA GLY A 202 2.89 8.78 -32.51
C GLY A 202 3.97 8.47 -33.55
N ASP A 203 4.22 9.40 -34.47
CA ASP A 203 5.27 9.27 -35.48
C ASP A 203 6.64 9.59 -34.86
N SER A 204 7.09 8.69 -33.98
CA SER A 204 8.26 8.88 -33.12
C SER A 204 8.91 7.54 -32.76
N PRO A 205 10.24 7.49 -32.59
CA PRO A 205 10.94 6.26 -32.24
C PRO A 205 10.50 5.74 -30.86
N THR A 206 10.38 4.42 -30.75
CA THR A 206 10.07 3.79 -29.46
C THR A 206 11.30 3.83 -28.55
N LEU A 207 11.15 4.37 -27.34
CA LEU A 207 12.26 4.52 -26.39
C LEU A 207 11.98 3.73 -25.11
N ARG A 208 13.04 3.18 -24.51
CA ARG A 208 12.97 2.45 -23.24
C ARG A 208 14.10 2.81 -22.28
N THR A 209 13.89 2.56 -20.98
CA THR A 209 14.98 2.50 -20.01
C THR A 209 15.92 1.34 -20.29
N VAL A 210 17.20 1.49 -19.93
CA VAL A 210 18.23 0.47 -20.12
C VAL A 210 17.82 -0.83 -19.43
N LYS A 211 17.87 -1.95 -20.17
CA LYS A 211 17.44 -3.26 -19.70
C LYS A 211 18.45 -3.84 -18.70
N TYR A 212 17.96 -4.35 -17.57
CA TYR A 212 18.72 -4.93 -16.46
C TYR A 212 19.74 -3.99 -15.77
N ASP A 213 19.68 -2.67 -15.99
CA ASP A 213 20.52 -1.71 -15.26
C ASP A 213 19.82 -1.23 -13.98
N SER A 214 20.30 -1.69 -12.83
CA SER A 214 19.74 -1.30 -11.52
C SER A 214 20.00 0.15 -11.12
N LYS A 215 20.95 0.86 -11.74
CA LYS A 215 21.08 2.32 -11.56
C LYS A 215 19.87 3.03 -12.15
N TRP A 216 19.32 2.53 -13.25
CA TRP A 216 18.14 3.08 -13.90
C TRP A 216 16.85 2.74 -13.13
N LEU A 217 16.57 1.45 -12.92
CA LEU A 217 15.37 0.98 -12.19
C LEU A 217 15.71 -0.28 -11.37
N LYS A 218 15.44 -0.28 -10.05
CA LYS A 218 15.70 -1.44 -9.17
C LYS A 218 14.44 -1.90 -8.43
N GLU A 219 13.78 -2.94 -8.95
CA GLU A 219 12.47 -3.44 -8.47
C GLU A 219 11.42 -2.31 -8.29
N PRO A 220 11.10 -1.53 -9.36
CA PRO A 220 10.20 -0.39 -9.24
C PRO A 220 8.73 -0.82 -9.11
N TYR A 221 7.97 -0.07 -8.32
CA TYR A 221 6.50 -0.05 -8.32
C TYR A 221 6.05 1.32 -8.80
N PHE A 222 5.51 1.39 -10.02
CA PHE A 222 5.03 2.62 -10.64
C PHE A 222 3.72 3.09 -10.01
N VAL A 223 3.55 4.41 -9.84
CA VAL A 223 2.43 5.01 -9.10
C VAL A 223 1.61 5.97 -9.96
N HIS A 224 2.26 6.94 -10.63
CA HIS A 224 1.59 7.90 -11.51
C HIS A 224 2.55 8.46 -12.58
N ALA A 225 2.03 9.21 -13.56
CA ALA A 225 2.83 10.15 -14.34
C ALA A 225 1.98 11.35 -14.78
N VAL A 226 2.63 12.50 -14.96
CA VAL A 226 2.00 13.74 -15.42
C VAL A 226 2.74 14.33 -16.62
N ASP A 227 1.99 15.00 -17.48
CA ASP A 227 2.51 15.90 -18.52
C ASP A 227 2.70 17.29 -17.91
N TYR A 228 3.90 17.88 -18.04
CA TYR A 228 4.16 19.25 -17.60
C TYR A 228 5.35 19.89 -18.35
N GLY A 229 5.10 21.01 -19.03
CA GLY A 229 6.12 21.69 -19.85
C GLY A 229 6.64 20.81 -21.00
N ASP A 230 7.94 20.81 -21.24
CA ASP A 230 8.60 19.97 -22.26
C ASP A 230 8.84 18.51 -21.79
N LEU A 231 8.37 18.16 -20.59
CA LEU A 231 8.73 16.94 -19.88
C LEU A 231 7.51 16.08 -19.54
N ILE A 232 7.74 14.77 -19.39
CA ILE A 232 6.85 13.85 -18.69
C ILE A 232 7.52 13.44 -17.39
N TYR A 233 6.82 13.59 -16.25
CA TYR A 233 7.31 13.20 -14.94
C TYR A 233 6.65 11.90 -14.47
N PHE A 234 7.46 10.87 -14.17
CA PHE A 234 7.04 9.59 -13.65
C PHE A 234 7.26 9.50 -12.14
N PHE A 235 6.20 9.13 -11.41
CA PHE A 235 6.21 8.93 -9.96
C PHE A 235 6.16 7.45 -9.62
N TYR A 236 7.11 6.98 -8.81
CA TYR A 236 7.23 5.57 -8.44
C TYR A 236 7.99 5.38 -7.13
N ARG A 237 8.17 4.14 -6.70
CA ARG A 237 9.09 3.77 -5.61
C ARG A 237 9.94 2.58 -6.03
N GLU A 238 11.18 2.51 -5.59
CA GLU A 238 12.16 1.47 -5.96
C GLU A 238 13.11 1.19 -4.79
N ILE A 239 13.99 0.19 -4.92
CA ILE A 239 15.08 -0.02 -3.95
C ILE A 239 16.14 1.05 -4.14
N ALA A 240 16.52 1.69 -3.03
CA ALA A 240 17.55 2.72 -2.97
C ALA A 240 18.94 2.13 -3.23
N VAL A 241 19.47 2.32 -4.45
CA VAL A 241 20.86 1.91 -4.78
C VAL A 241 21.89 2.68 -3.95
N GLU A 242 21.56 3.90 -3.54
CA GLU A 242 22.37 4.75 -2.68
C GLU A 242 22.41 4.29 -1.21
N TYR A 243 21.63 3.27 -0.84
CA TYR A 243 21.51 2.77 0.54
C TYR A 243 21.80 1.27 0.69
N ASN A 244 22.24 0.59 -0.38
CA ASN A 244 22.48 -0.87 -0.41
C ASN A 244 23.37 -1.38 0.73
N SER A 245 24.37 -0.59 1.15
CA SER A 245 25.33 -0.94 2.23
C SER A 245 24.69 -1.03 3.62
N MET A 246 23.49 -0.49 3.80
CA MET A 246 22.68 -0.61 5.02
C MET A 246 21.40 -1.45 4.80
N GLY A 247 21.34 -2.23 3.72
CA GLY A 247 20.27 -3.18 3.44
C GLY A 247 19.22 -2.71 2.41
N LYS A 248 18.13 -3.47 2.27
CA LYS A 248 17.08 -3.25 1.27
C LYS A 248 16.09 -2.17 1.72
N VAL A 249 16.48 -0.90 1.59
CA VAL A 249 15.61 0.26 1.77
C VAL A 249 14.87 0.58 0.46
N VAL A 250 13.57 0.91 0.55
CA VAL A 250 12.76 1.43 -0.56
C VAL A 250 12.69 2.94 -0.46
N PHE A 251 12.89 3.67 -1.55
CA PHE A 251 12.72 5.13 -1.64
C PHE A 251 11.66 5.53 -2.69
N PRO A 252 10.97 6.65 -2.48
CA PRO A 252 10.08 7.24 -3.46
C PRO A 252 10.87 8.11 -4.46
N ARG A 253 10.43 8.10 -5.71
CA ARG A 253 11.09 8.77 -6.84
C ARG A 253 10.12 9.62 -7.65
N VAL A 254 10.65 10.73 -8.15
CA VAL A 254 10.19 11.36 -9.39
C VAL A 254 11.30 11.24 -10.43
N ALA A 255 10.94 10.99 -11.68
CA ALA A 255 11.87 10.95 -12.81
C ALA A 255 11.32 11.71 -14.01
N GLN A 256 12.18 12.39 -14.76
CA GLN A 256 11.82 13.15 -15.96
C GLN A 256 12.25 12.43 -17.24
N VAL A 257 11.52 12.68 -18.35
CA VAL A 257 11.98 12.46 -19.73
C VAL A 257 11.46 13.58 -20.64
N CYS A 258 12.21 13.95 -21.68
CA CYS A 258 11.82 14.95 -22.67
C CYS A 258 10.77 14.40 -23.64
N LYS A 259 9.75 15.23 -23.94
CA LYS A 259 8.72 14.91 -24.94
C LYS A 259 9.29 14.69 -26.35
N ASN A 260 10.34 15.45 -26.69
CA ASN A 260 11.06 15.40 -27.95
C ASN A 260 12.30 14.48 -27.96
N ASP A 261 12.50 13.64 -26.95
CA ASP A 261 13.60 12.65 -26.96
C ASP A 261 13.42 11.70 -28.17
N MET A 262 14.47 11.50 -28.95
CA MET A 262 14.50 10.67 -30.16
C MET A 262 15.41 9.43 -30.01
N GLY A 263 16.04 9.28 -28.85
CA GLY A 263 17.06 8.28 -28.56
C GLY A 263 18.48 8.80 -28.77
N GLY A 264 19.47 8.01 -28.38
CA GLY A 264 20.88 8.37 -28.47
C GLY A 264 21.50 8.11 -29.85
N SER A 265 22.81 8.34 -29.93
CA SER A 265 23.62 8.07 -31.13
C SER A 265 23.68 6.57 -31.44
N GLN A 266 24.12 6.22 -32.64
CA GLN A 266 24.37 4.81 -33.04
C GLN A 266 25.41 4.09 -32.15
N ARG A 267 26.14 4.82 -31.30
CA ARG A 267 27.18 4.30 -30.40
C ARG A 267 26.71 4.18 -28.96
N VAL A 268 25.77 5.05 -28.52
CA VAL A 268 25.40 5.19 -27.11
C VAL A 268 23.90 5.51 -26.99
N LEU A 269 23.17 4.74 -26.19
CA LEU A 269 21.73 4.90 -25.93
C LEU A 269 20.82 4.82 -27.18
N GLU A 270 21.22 4.11 -28.23
CA GLU A 270 20.35 3.84 -29.39
C GLU A 270 19.01 3.20 -28.92
N LYS A 271 17.87 3.78 -29.31
CA LYS A 271 16.51 3.38 -28.90
C LYS A 271 16.28 3.39 -27.36
N GLN A 272 17.12 4.10 -26.61
CA GLN A 272 17.03 4.29 -25.16
C GLN A 272 16.91 5.79 -24.84
N TRP A 273 16.32 6.14 -23.70
CA TRP A 273 16.16 7.55 -23.30
C TRP A 273 17.51 8.27 -23.18
N THR A 274 17.58 9.50 -23.65
CA THR A 274 18.73 10.42 -23.50
C THR A 274 18.51 11.50 -22.44
N SER A 275 17.28 11.58 -21.94
CA SER A 275 16.79 12.58 -20.99
C SER A 275 16.40 12.03 -19.61
N PHE A 276 16.49 10.71 -19.41
CA PHE A 276 16.06 10.04 -18.18
C PHE A 276 16.95 10.38 -16.98
N LEU A 277 16.38 11.12 -16.03
CA LEU A 277 16.96 11.39 -14.70
C LEU A 277 15.91 11.12 -13.62
N LYS A 278 16.34 10.70 -12.43
CA LYS A 278 15.49 10.48 -11.24
C LYS A 278 16.06 11.15 -9.99
N ALA A 279 15.17 11.61 -9.12
CA ALA A 279 15.47 12.18 -7.82
C ALA A 279 14.67 11.49 -6.71
N ARG A 280 15.13 11.58 -5.45
CA ARG A 280 14.35 11.14 -4.28
C ARG A 280 13.27 12.20 -3.95
N LEU A 281 12.06 11.78 -3.59
CA LEU A 281 11.06 12.68 -3.00
C LEU A 281 11.24 12.74 -1.48
N ASN A 282 11.29 13.94 -0.87
CA ASN A 282 11.37 14.08 0.58
C ASN A 282 10.00 14.33 1.22
N CYS A 283 9.43 13.29 1.82
CA CYS A 283 8.31 13.40 2.74
C CYS A 283 8.75 12.93 4.14
N SER A 284 9.04 13.88 5.04
CA SER A 284 9.54 13.58 6.38
C SER A 284 9.05 14.58 7.44
N VAL A 285 8.88 14.09 8.67
CA VAL A 285 8.74 14.98 9.84
C VAL A 285 10.16 15.40 10.28
N PRO A 286 10.45 16.70 10.35
CA PRO A 286 11.75 17.20 10.81
C PRO A 286 11.92 17.05 12.33
N GLY A 287 13.18 16.91 12.75
CA GLY A 287 13.62 16.74 14.14
C GLY A 287 15.09 16.32 14.17
N ASP A 288 15.63 16.04 15.37
CA ASP A 288 17.03 15.62 15.61
C ASP A 288 17.49 14.48 14.68
N SER A 289 16.56 13.61 14.29
CA SER A 289 16.68 12.76 13.12
C SER A 289 15.34 12.73 12.38
N HIS A 290 15.37 12.97 11.07
CA HIS A 290 14.16 13.09 10.26
C HIS A 290 13.45 11.74 10.09
N PHE A 291 12.14 11.70 10.35
CA PHE A 291 11.33 10.50 10.16
C PHE A 291 10.70 10.48 8.76
N TYR A 292 11.15 9.57 7.89
CA TYR A 292 10.77 9.53 6.48
C TYR A 292 9.64 8.55 6.14
N PHE A 293 8.61 9.02 5.42
CA PHE A 293 7.57 8.20 4.84
C PHE A 293 7.96 7.81 3.40
N ASN A 294 8.68 6.69 3.25
CA ASN A 294 9.29 6.34 1.96
C ASN A 294 8.40 5.54 0.99
N ILE A 295 7.27 4.95 1.42
CA ILE A 295 6.43 4.12 0.57
C ILE A 295 5.33 4.98 -0.08
N LEU A 296 5.64 5.61 -1.21
CA LEU A 296 4.67 6.36 -2.04
C LEU A 296 3.50 5.46 -2.46
N GLN A 297 2.25 5.91 -2.29
CA GLN A 297 1.02 5.14 -2.56
C GLN A 297 0.19 5.70 -3.73
N ALA A 298 0.04 7.01 -3.85
CA ALA A 298 -0.60 7.72 -4.96
C ALA A 298 -0.02 9.13 -5.13
N VAL A 299 -0.23 9.73 -6.30
CA VAL A 299 0.06 11.14 -6.61
C VAL A 299 -1.14 11.69 -7.39
N THR A 300 -1.44 12.98 -7.26
CA THR A 300 -2.42 13.67 -8.12
C THR A 300 -1.84 13.96 -9.50
N ASP A 301 -2.71 14.34 -10.44
CA ASP A 301 -2.28 15.18 -11.56
C ASP A 301 -1.78 16.54 -11.06
N VAL A 302 -1.18 17.34 -11.94
CA VAL A 302 -0.77 18.72 -11.59
C VAL A 302 -2.03 19.55 -11.32
N ILE A 303 -2.09 20.17 -10.15
CA ILE A 303 -3.19 21.04 -9.72
C ILE A 303 -2.69 22.43 -9.38
N HIS A 304 -3.48 23.44 -9.75
CA HIS A 304 -3.15 24.83 -9.50
C HIS A 304 -3.70 25.29 -8.13
N ILE A 305 -2.82 25.76 -7.25
CA ILE A 305 -3.15 26.27 -5.92
C ILE A 305 -2.37 27.58 -5.69
N ASN A 306 -3.09 28.68 -5.44
CA ASN A 306 -2.53 29.99 -5.07
C ASN A 306 -1.42 30.53 -6.03
N GLY A 307 -1.54 30.32 -7.34
CA GLY A 307 -0.50 30.75 -8.30
C GLY A 307 0.66 29.75 -8.47
N ARG A 308 0.59 28.56 -7.88
CA ARG A 308 1.59 27.48 -8.00
C ARG A 308 0.97 26.23 -8.60
N ASP A 309 1.74 25.57 -9.46
CA ASP A 309 1.41 24.25 -10.00
C ASP A 309 2.08 23.19 -9.14
N VAL A 310 1.27 22.34 -8.50
CA VAL A 310 1.73 21.39 -7.48
C VAL A 310 1.17 19.99 -7.72
N VAL A 311 1.84 18.99 -7.15
CA VAL A 311 1.29 17.63 -7.01
C VAL A 311 1.21 17.26 -5.52
N LEU A 312 0.11 16.63 -5.11
CA LEU A 312 -0.04 16.06 -3.77
C LEU A 312 0.15 14.55 -3.83
N ALA A 313 0.92 14.01 -2.88
CA ALA A 313 1.32 12.62 -2.86
C ALA A 313 1.10 12.00 -1.47
N THR A 314 0.55 10.79 -1.45
CA THR A 314 0.33 9.97 -0.25
C THR A 314 1.50 9.02 -0.05
N PHE A 315 1.98 8.90 1.18
CA PHE A 315 3.09 8.03 1.55
C PHE A 315 2.73 7.21 2.79
N SER A 316 3.39 6.06 2.97
CA SER A 316 3.35 5.30 4.22
C SER A 316 4.73 4.88 4.71
N THR A 317 4.78 4.41 5.95
CA THR A 317 5.88 3.61 6.48
C THR A 317 5.95 2.23 5.79
N PRO A 318 7.10 1.51 5.84
CA PRO A 318 7.25 0.14 5.35
C PRO A 318 6.21 -0.84 5.91
N TYR A 319 5.85 -1.87 5.13
CA TYR A 319 4.81 -2.84 5.51
C TYR A 319 5.15 -3.66 6.77
N ASN A 320 6.43 -3.85 7.06
CA ASN A 320 7.00 -4.54 8.22
C ASN A 320 7.35 -3.62 9.40
N SER A 321 6.79 -2.40 9.44
CA SER A 321 7.04 -1.40 10.49
C SER A 321 5.74 -0.92 11.14
N ILE A 322 5.85 -0.05 12.16
CA ILE A 322 4.69 0.60 12.76
C ILE A 322 3.91 1.36 11.66
N PRO A 323 2.60 1.12 11.47
CA PRO A 323 1.83 1.78 10.42
C PRO A 323 1.76 3.29 10.65
N GLY A 324 2.20 4.06 9.66
CA GLY A 324 1.98 5.50 9.59
C GLY A 324 1.79 5.92 8.14
N SER A 325 1.03 6.99 7.93
CA SER A 325 0.77 7.58 6.63
C SER A 325 0.91 9.11 6.68
N ALA A 326 1.35 9.68 5.57
CA ALA A 326 1.60 11.12 5.41
C ALA A 326 1.08 11.61 4.04
N VAL A 327 0.72 12.88 3.96
CA VAL A 327 0.49 13.59 2.69
C VAL A 327 1.51 14.71 2.57
N CYS A 328 2.29 14.72 1.49
CA CYS A 328 3.20 15.81 1.16
C CYS A 328 2.81 16.42 -0.19
N ALA A 329 2.94 17.74 -0.32
CA ALA A 329 2.82 18.45 -1.59
C ALA A 329 4.21 18.82 -2.12
N TYR A 330 4.35 18.85 -3.44
CA TYR A 330 5.57 19.22 -4.14
C TYR A 330 5.24 20.26 -5.21
N ASP A 331 6.02 21.33 -5.28
CA ASP A 331 5.91 22.32 -6.34
C ASP A 331 6.60 21.80 -7.61
N MET A 332 6.00 22.00 -8.78
CA MET A 332 6.61 21.57 -10.04
C MET A 332 7.92 22.32 -10.34
N ALA A 333 8.09 23.54 -9.81
CA ALA A 333 9.35 24.27 -9.87
C ALA A 333 10.46 23.64 -9.01
N ASP A 334 10.13 23.14 -7.82
CA ASP A 334 11.08 22.45 -6.92
C ASP A 334 11.44 21.05 -7.47
N ILE A 335 10.51 20.39 -8.16
CA ILE A 335 10.79 19.16 -8.92
C ILE A 335 11.77 19.45 -10.06
N ALA A 336 11.54 20.53 -10.83
CA ALA A 336 12.41 20.92 -11.94
C ALA A 336 13.82 21.36 -11.48
N SER A 337 13.92 22.11 -10.38
CA SER A 337 15.21 22.63 -9.89
C SER A 337 16.19 21.53 -9.51
N VAL A 338 15.73 20.43 -8.90
CA VAL A 338 16.60 19.29 -8.53
C VAL A 338 17.25 18.62 -9.75
N PHE A 339 16.61 18.63 -10.92
CA PHE A 339 17.23 18.14 -12.16
C PHE A 339 18.27 19.10 -12.75
N THR A 340 18.34 20.35 -12.26
CA THR A 340 19.45 21.29 -12.54
C THR A 340 20.61 21.17 -11.53
N GLY A 341 20.38 20.56 -10.37
CA GLY A 341 21.39 20.33 -9.32
C GLY A 341 22.45 19.27 -9.68
N ARG A 342 23.22 18.82 -8.69
CA ARG A 342 24.35 17.89 -8.93
C ARG A 342 23.88 16.45 -9.15
N PHE A 343 24.59 15.71 -9.98
CA PHE A 343 24.41 14.26 -10.15
C PHE A 343 25.04 13.47 -9.00
N LYS A 344 24.56 12.25 -8.75
CA LYS A 344 25.11 11.33 -7.75
C LYS A 344 25.95 10.24 -8.44
N GLU A 345 27.17 10.05 -7.97
CA GLU A 345 28.06 8.96 -8.41
C GLU A 345 28.41 8.01 -7.26
N GLN A 346 28.93 6.84 -7.63
CA GLN A 346 29.61 5.92 -6.74
C GLN A 346 30.99 5.64 -7.37
N LYS A 347 32.08 6.02 -6.69
CA LYS A 347 33.43 6.07 -7.29
C LYS A 347 34.06 4.68 -7.49
N SER A 348 33.74 3.76 -6.58
CA SER A 348 33.96 2.32 -6.67
C SER A 348 32.72 1.58 -6.15
N PRO A 349 32.53 0.28 -6.45
CA PRO A 349 31.35 -0.49 -6.04
C PRO A 349 31.06 -0.49 -4.53
N ASP A 350 32.11 -0.35 -3.71
CA ASP A 350 32.04 -0.39 -2.24
C ASP A 350 32.06 1.01 -1.60
N SER A 351 32.32 2.07 -2.38
CA SER A 351 32.36 3.45 -1.89
C SER A 351 30.96 4.00 -1.57
N THR A 352 30.92 5.00 -0.68
CA THR A 352 29.71 5.79 -0.46
C THR A 352 29.32 6.59 -1.69
N TRP A 353 28.03 6.87 -1.85
CA TRP A 353 27.53 7.70 -2.94
C TRP A 353 27.82 9.18 -2.65
N THR A 354 28.38 9.88 -3.63
CA THR A 354 28.84 11.27 -3.49
C THR A 354 28.36 12.15 -4.66
N PRO A 355 28.21 13.47 -4.48
CA PRO A 355 27.96 14.39 -5.58
C PRO A 355 29.11 14.39 -6.60
N VAL A 356 28.73 14.47 -7.87
CA VAL A 356 29.63 14.83 -8.98
C VAL A 356 29.89 16.34 -8.93
N PRO A 357 31.15 16.81 -8.90
CA PRO A 357 31.49 18.21 -9.12
C PRO A 357 31.20 18.64 -10.56
N ASP A 358 30.65 19.84 -10.76
CA ASP A 358 30.14 20.30 -12.05
C ASP A 358 31.23 20.43 -13.12
N GLU A 359 32.51 20.52 -12.74
CA GLU A 359 33.66 20.51 -13.66
C GLU A 359 33.82 19.17 -14.41
N ARG A 360 33.19 18.10 -13.93
CA ARG A 360 33.14 16.78 -14.60
C ARG A 360 31.82 16.52 -15.33
N VAL A 361 30.88 17.46 -15.35
CA VAL A 361 29.63 17.34 -16.10
C VAL A 361 29.87 17.78 -17.55
N PRO A 362 29.59 16.92 -18.55
CA PRO A 362 29.84 17.24 -19.97
C PRO A 362 28.88 18.31 -20.50
N LYS A 363 29.17 18.80 -21.72
CA LYS A 363 28.40 19.85 -22.40
C LYS A 363 27.96 19.37 -23.79
N PRO A 364 26.66 19.44 -24.15
CA PRO A 364 25.53 20.01 -23.40
C PRO A 364 25.21 19.23 -22.11
N ARG A 365 24.52 19.86 -21.16
CA ARG A 365 24.26 19.26 -19.85
C ARG A 365 23.36 18.01 -20.01
N PRO A 366 23.75 16.86 -19.44
CA PRO A 366 22.91 15.65 -19.36
C PRO A 366 21.50 15.94 -18.84
N GLY A 367 20.48 15.42 -19.52
CA GLY A 367 19.07 15.56 -19.15
C GLY A 367 18.35 16.80 -19.69
N CYS A 368 19.06 17.78 -20.27
CA CYS A 368 18.42 18.90 -20.96
C CYS A 368 17.91 18.49 -22.36
N CYS A 369 16.71 18.94 -22.73
CA CYS A 369 16.08 18.55 -24.00
C CYS A 369 16.79 19.18 -25.21
N ALA A 370 16.95 18.41 -26.30
CA ALA A 370 17.46 18.93 -27.58
C ALA A 370 16.56 20.07 -28.09
N GLY A 371 17.13 21.05 -28.78
CA GLY A 371 16.42 22.24 -29.27
C GLY A 371 15.93 23.24 -28.20
N SER A 372 16.11 22.96 -26.91
CA SER A 372 15.83 23.95 -25.84
C SER A 372 16.88 25.06 -25.80
N ALA A 373 16.59 26.18 -25.13
CA ALA A 373 17.47 27.35 -25.06
C ALA A 373 18.88 27.09 -24.47
N THR A 374 19.11 25.95 -23.79
CA THR A 374 20.43 25.53 -23.30
C THR A 374 21.13 24.51 -24.21
N VAL A 375 20.45 24.00 -25.25
CA VAL A 375 20.89 22.92 -26.14
C VAL A 375 20.55 23.21 -27.62
N GLU A 376 20.31 24.47 -27.98
CA GLU A 376 19.83 24.94 -29.31
C GLU A 376 20.62 24.38 -30.50
N LYS A 377 21.92 24.14 -30.31
CA LYS A 377 22.83 23.58 -31.31
C LYS A 377 22.43 22.18 -31.83
N TYR A 378 21.69 21.40 -31.04
CA TYR A 378 21.35 20.02 -31.35
C TYR A 378 19.85 19.91 -31.64
N ALA A 379 19.50 19.58 -32.89
CA ALA A 379 18.11 19.52 -33.34
C ALA A 379 17.39 18.26 -32.83
N ALA A 380 18.10 17.14 -32.69
CA ALA A 380 17.60 15.91 -32.07
C ALA A 380 18.59 15.35 -31.05
N SER A 381 18.10 14.48 -30.15
CA SER A 381 18.95 13.81 -29.16
C SER A 381 19.97 12.85 -29.77
N ASN A 382 19.71 12.35 -30.98
CA ASN A 382 20.62 11.46 -31.72
C ASN A 382 21.95 12.14 -32.07
N ASP A 383 21.95 13.48 -32.15
CA ASP A 383 23.11 14.32 -32.45
C ASP A 383 23.96 14.61 -31.19
N LEU A 384 23.51 14.19 -30.00
CA LEU A 384 24.18 14.49 -28.75
C LEU A 384 25.58 13.82 -28.67
N PRO A 385 26.58 14.52 -28.12
CA PRO A 385 27.91 13.96 -27.90
C PRO A 385 27.92 12.68 -27.05
N ASP A 386 28.79 11.74 -27.42
CA ASP A 386 28.93 10.43 -26.75
C ASP A 386 29.35 10.55 -25.27
N ASP A 387 30.06 11.61 -24.86
CA ASP A 387 30.39 11.86 -23.46
C ASP A 387 29.15 12.24 -22.64
N THR A 388 28.29 13.10 -23.19
CA THR A 388 26.97 13.45 -22.61
C THR A 388 26.08 12.22 -22.48
N LEU A 389 26.02 11.38 -23.53
CA LEU A 389 25.22 10.16 -23.55
C LEU A 389 25.77 9.07 -22.61
N ASN A 390 27.10 8.89 -22.52
CA ASN A 390 27.69 7.93 -21.58
C ASN A 390 27.57 8.42 -20.12
N PHE A 391 27.63 9.73 -19.88
CA PHE A 391 27.43 10.31 -18.55
C PHE A 391 26.01 10.04 -18.07
N ILE A 392 24.96 10.40 -18.83
CA ILE A 392 23.57 10.17 -18.37
C ILE A 392 23.27 8.68 -18.17
N LYS A 393 23.80 7.82 -19.05
CA LYS A 393 23.70 6.36 -18.94
C LYS A 393 24.24 5.83 -17.61
N THR A 394 25.27 6.46 -17.06
CA THR A 394 25.97 6.02 -15.84
C THR A 394 25.59 6.77 -14.56
N HIS A 395 24.94 7.94 -14.70
CA HIS A 395 24.52 8.86 -13.62
C HIS A 395 23.03 9.27 -13.73
N PRO A 396 22.07 8.33 -13.80
CA PRO A 396 20.65 8.67 -13.88
C PRO A 396 20.06 9.23 -12.57
N LEU A 397 20.81 9.25 -11.46
CA LEU A 397 20.34 9.66 -10.12
C LEU A 397 20.90 11.04 -9.74
N MET A 398 20.03 11.96 -9.32
CA MET A 398 20.43 13.25 -8.73
C MET A 398 20.93 13.09 -7.29
N ASP A 399 21.82 13.98 -6.85
CA ASP A 399 22.36 13.97 -5.48
C ASP A 399 21.29 14.37 -4.45
N GLU A 400 20.52 15.40 -4.80
CA GLU A 400 19.50 16.06 -3.97
C GLU A 400 18.16 15.30 -3.96
N ALA A 401 17.35 15.60 -2.94
CA ALA A 401 15.98 15.13 -2.81
C ALA A 401 15.03 16.31 -2.92
N VAL A 402 13.95 16.17 -3.70
CA VAL A 402 12.93 17.22 -3.88
C VAL A 402 12.30 17.55 -2.53
N PRO A 403 12.36 18.81 -2.07
CA PRO A 403 11.72 19.22 -0.82
C PRO A 403 10.20 19.18 -0.98
N SER A 404 9.50 18.84 0.10
CA SER A 404 8.05 19.07 0.17
C SER A 404 7.78 20.54 0.51
N ILE A 405 6.65 21.06 0.06
CA ILE A 405 6.17 22.39 0.46
C ILE A 405 6.10 22.43 2.00
N VAL A 406 6.62 23.51 2.59
CA VAL A 406 6.87 23.70 4.05
C VAL A 406 7.73 22.63 4.74
N ASN A 407 8.45 21.79 3.99
CA ASN A 407 9.41 20.77 4.47
C ASN A 407 8.85 19.80 5.54
N ARG A 408 7.54 19.54 5.48
CA ARG A 408 6.82 18.60 6.36
C ARG A 408 5.54 18.09 5.67
N PRO A 409 4.94 16.99 6.15
CA PRO A 409 3.62 16.59 5.69
C PRO A 409 2.56 17.65 5.99
N LEU A 410 1.63 17.84 5.06
CA LEU A 410 0.41 18.63 5.26
C LEU A 410 -0.60 17.90 6.16
N PHE A 411 -0.56 16.55 6.18
CA PHE A 411 -1.46 15.71 6.95
C PHE A 411 -0.76 14.41 7.39
N LEU A 412 -1.12 13.88 8.56
CA LEU A 412 -0.54 12.70 9.19
C LEU A 412 -1.63 11.80 9.80
N ARG A 413 -1.44 10.47 9.73
CA ARG A 413 -2.12 9.49 10.60
C ARG A 413 -1.16 8.35 10.96
N THR A 414 -1.02 8.08 12.25
CA THR A 414 -0.05 7.15 12.85
C THR A 414 -0.66 6.26 13.94
N MET A 415 -1.82 6.61 14.48
CA MET A 415 -2.53 5.81 15.48
C MET A 415 -3.53 4.81 14.86
N VAL A 416 -3.54 4.69 13.53
CA VAL A 416 -4.48 3.87 12.75
C VAL A 416 -3.86 2.57 12.21
N ARG A 417 -4.69 1.54 12.01
CA ARG A 417 -4.27 0.23 11.47
C ARG A 417 -4.30 0.15 9.93
N TYR A 418 -4.67 1.21 9.25
CA TYR A 418 -4.82 1.29 7.79
C TYR A 418 -3.80 2.27 7.18
N ARG A 419 -3.40 2.07 5.92
CA ARG A 419 -2.69 3.11 5.16
C ARG A 419 -3.65 4.00 4.39
N LEU A 420 -3.25 5.26 4.22
CA LEU A 420 -3.83 6.19 3.26
C LEU A 420 -3.29 5.81 1.86
N THR A 421 -4.17 5.78 0.86
CA THR A 421 -3.84 5.28 -0.48
C THR A 421 -4.17 6.30 -1.55
N LYS A 422 -5.42 6.36 -2.01
CA LYS A 422 -5.87 7.21 -3.12
C LYS A 422 -6.06 8.65 -2.65
N ILE A 423 -5.94 9.61 -3.56
CA ILE A 423 -6.13 11.03 -3.31
C ILE A 423 -6.99 11.65 -4.42
N ALA A 424 -7.87 12.58 -4.06
CA ALA A 424 -8.62 13.45 -4.96
C ALA A 424 -8.69 14.86 -4.34
N VAL A 425 -8.68 15.90 -5.17
CA VAL A 425 -8.60 17.30 -4.70
C VAL A 425 -9.58 18.17 -5.46
N ASP A 426 -10.27 19.04 -4.73
CA ASP A 426 -11.00 20.18 -5.29
C ASP A 426 -10.34 21.48 -4.84
N THR A 427 -9.67 22.15 -5.77
CA THR A 427 -9.01 23.45 -5.59
C THR A 427 -9.95 24.66 -5.64
N ALA A 428 -11.25 24.44 -5.84
CA ALA A 428 -12.25 25.49 -6.09
C ALA A 428 -13.51 25.29 -5.23
N ALA A 429 -13.33 24.79 -4.00
CA ALA A 429 -14.42 24.47 -3.10
C ALA A 429 -15.08 25.72 -2.49
N GLY A 430 -16.38 25.59 -2.23
CA GLY A 430 -17.21 26.59 -1.56
C GLY A 430 -17.67 27.77 -2.44
N PRO A 431 -18.54 28.66 -1.91
CA PRO A 431 -19.28 29.64 -2.70
C PRO A 431 -18.42 30.69 -3.42
N TYR A 432 -17.19 30.93 -2.95
CA TYR A 432 -16.24 31.86 -3.56
C TYR A 432 -15.13 31.14 -4.35
N HIS A 433 -15.21 29.82 -4.50
CA HIS A 433 -14.26 28.98 -5.25
C HIS A 433 -12.78 29.16 -4.85
N ASN A 434 -12.54 29.40 -3.57
CA ASN A 434 -11.26 29.87 -3.01
C ASN A 434 -10.64 28.92 -1.97
N HIS A 435 -11.28 27.79 -1.65
CA HIS A 435 -10.78 26.81 -0.69
C HIS A 435 -10.34 25.52 -1.40
N THR A 436 -9.23 24.92 -0.93
CA THR A 436 -8.77 23.62 -1.43
C THR A 436 -9.14 22.51 -0.45
N VAL A 437 -10.02 21.59 -0.87
CA VAL A 437 -10.41 20.42 -0.10
C VAL A 437 -9.78 19.15 -0.69
N VAL A 438 -9.18 18.34 0.18
CA VAL A 438 -8.51 17.08 -0.17
C VAL A 438 -9.27 15.91 0.42
N PHE A 439 -9.49 14.87 -0.38
CA PHE A 439 -10.09 13.60 0.00
C PHE A 439 -9.05 12.49 -0.12
N LEU A 440 -8.84 11.72 0.95
CA LEU A 440 -7.91 10.61 1.02
C LEU A 440 -8.65 9.29 1.20
N GLY A 441 -8.44 8.32 0.32
CA GLY A 441 -8.93 6.95 0.48
C GLY A 441 -7.99 6.09 1.32
N SER A 442 -8.45 4.93 1.78
CA SER A 442 -7.68 4.01 2.63
C SER A 442 -7.81 2.54 2.22
N GLU A 443 -6.96 1.70 2.83
CA GLU A 443 -7.02 0.23 2.75
C GLU A 443 -8.27 -0.39 3.45
N LYS A 444 -9.14 0.41 4.08
CA LYS A 444 -10.28 -0.08 4.88
C LYS A 444 -11.65 0.54 4.54
N GLY A 445 -11.75 1.30 3.45
CA GLY A 445 -13.02 1.87 2.99
C GLY A 445 -13.43 3.13 3.73
N ILE A 446 -12.50 3.70 4.48
CA ILE A 446 -12.61 4.99 5.15
C ILE A 446 -12.02 6.06 4.24
N ILE A 447 -12.70 7.20 4.13
CA ILE A 447 -12.23 8.41 3.45
C ILE A 447 -12.01 9.50 4.50
N LEU A 448 -10.88 10.20 4.42
CA LEU A 448 -10.56 11.34 5.27
C LEU A 448 -10.63 12.60 4.42
N LYS A 449 -11.41 13.59 4.87
CA LYS A 449 -11.62 14.88 4.21
C LYS A 449 -10.92 15.98 5.01
N PHE A 450 -10.01 16.72 4.40
CA PHE A 450 -9.34 17.86 5.04
C PHE A 450 -9.34 19.12 4.17
N LEU A 451 -9.38 20.28 4.81
CA LEU A 451 -9.13 21.58 4.19
C LEU A 451 -7.63 21.85 4.20
N ALA A 452 -7.02 22.07 3.03
CA ALA A 452 -5.64 22.52 2.92
C ALA A 452 -5.60 24.03 3.17
N ARG A 453 -4.93 24.47 4.23
CA ARG A 453 -4.92 25.88 4.65
C ARG A 453 -3.73 26.63 4.06
N THR A 454 -4.02 27.85 3.62
CA THR A 454 -3.04 28.82 3.12
C THR A 454 -2.65 29.75 4.26
N GLY A 455 -1.35 29.86 4.55
CA GLY A 455 -0.84 30.80 5.54
C GLY A 455 -0.79 32.24 5.02
N TYR A 456 -0.56 33.21 5.91
CA TYR A 456 -0.47 34.64 5.56
C TYR A 456 0.56 34.98 4.46
N SER A 457 1.51 34.10 4.19
CA SER A 457 2.52 34.21 3.12
C SER A 457 2.07 33.66 1.75
N GLY A 458 0.85 33.15 1.61
CA GLY A 458 0.31 32.56 0.37
C GLY A 458 0.67 31.08 0.14
N PHE A 459 1.53 30.50 0.97
CA PHE A 459 1.92 29.09 0.90
C PHE A 459 0.92 28.18 1.61
N LEU A 460 0.78 26.95 1.11
CA LEU A 460 0.16 25.85 1.87
C LEU A 460 0.97 25.63 3.15
N SER A 461 0.36 25.88 4.31
CA SER A 461 1.06 25.91 5.60
C SER A 461 0.65 24.77 6.53
N ASP A 462 -0.59 24.32 6.44
CA ASP A 462 -1.26 23.51 7.45
C ASP A 462 -2.50 22.80 6.87
N SER A 463 -3.17 21.94 7.64
CA SER A 463 -4.47 21.38 7.27
C SER A 463 -5.46 21.38 8.44
N LEU A 464 -6.74 21.23 8.11
CA LEU A 464 -7.83 21.07 9.08
C LEU A 464 -8.64 19.82 8.73
N PHE A 465 -8.70 18.85 9.65
CA PHE A 465 -9.42 17.60 9.45
C PHE A 465 -10.94 17.80 9.62
N LEU A 466 -11.66 17.85 8.51
CA LEU A 466 -13.10 18.15 8.50
C LEU A 466 -13.94 16.91 8.86
N GLU A 467 -13.64 15.76 8.23
CA GLU A 467 -14.50 14.58 8.37
C GLU A 467 -13.77 13.24 8.15
N GLU A 468 -14.03 12.24 9.00
CA GLU A 468 -13.78 10.82 8.70
C GLU A 468 -15.09 10.12 8.25
N ILE A 469 -15.06 9.45 7.09
CA ILE A 469 -16.23 8.89 6.41
C ILE A 469 -15.99 7.40 6.12
N ASN A 470 -16.66 6.48 6.82
CA ASN A 470 -16.65 5.07 6.44
C ASN A 470 -17.69 4.84 5.33
N VAL A 471 -17.24 4.67 4.07
CA VAL A 471 -18.12 4.58 2.90
C VAL A 471 -18.39 3.16 2.40
N TYR A 472 -17.60 2.15 2.80
CA TYR A 472 -17.81 0.78 2.32
C TYR A 472 -19.14 0.22 2.83
N ASN A 473 -20.06 -0.10 1.92
CA ASN A 473 -21.37 -0.68 2.20
C ASN A 473 -21.31 -2.23 2.09
N PRO A 474 -21.36 -3.01 3.19
CA PRO A 474 -21.29 -4.47 3.11
C PRO A 474 -22.51 -5.10 2.41
N GLU A 475 -23.71 -4.52 2.57
CA GLU A 475 -24.98 -5.03 2.01
C GLU A 475 -24.98 -4.98 0.47
N LYS A 476 -24.35 -3.97 -0.12
CA LYS A 476 -24.24 -3.78 -1.58
C LYS A 476 -22.90 -4.30 -2.16
N CYS A 477 -21.78 -4.14 -1.45
CA CYS A 477 -20.43 -4.40 -1.97
C CYS A 477 -19.76 -5.71 -1.51
N SER A 478 -20.30 -6.41 -0.50
CA SER A 478 -19.79 -7.74 -0.11
C SER A 478 -20.53 -8.83 -0.91
N TYR A 479 -19.80 -9.80 -1.46
CA TYR A 479 -20.35 -11.00 -2.07
C TYR A 479 -19.34 -12.15 -1.98
N ASP A 480 -19.81 -13.40 -2.10
CA ASP A 480 -18.97 -14.60 -2.27
C ASP A 480 -17.84 -14.73 -1.22
N GLY A 481 -18.11 -14.29 0.02
CA GLY A 481 -17.14 -14.26 1.13
C GLY A 481 -15.99 -13.24 0.99
N SER A 482 -15.98 -12.39 -0.04
CA SER A 482 -14.87 -11.48 -0.37
C SER A 482 -15.15 -10.04 0.09
N ASP A 483 -14.55 -9.66 1.23
CA ASP A 483 -14.79 -8.36 1.89
C ASP A 483 -13.60 -7.40 1.68
N ASP A 484 -13.20 -7.16 0.42
CA ASP A 484 -12.04 -6.33 0.03
C ASP A 484 -12.35 -4.82 0.10
N LYS A 485 -12.19 -4.24 1.29
CA LYS A 485 -12.49 -2.83 1.59
C LYS A 485 -11.41 -1.85 1.12
N ARG A 486 -10.47 -2.25 0.26
CA ARG A 486 -9.44 -1.33 -0.25
C ARG A 486 -10.03 -0.41 -1.32
N ILE A 487 -9.89 0.90 -1.14
CA ILE A 487 -10.24 1.88 -2.18
C ILE A 487 -9.18 1.81 -3.28
N ILE A 488 -9.59 1.43 -4.50
CA ILE A 488 -8.71 1.22 -5.66
C ILE A 488 -8.65 2.44 -6.59
N GLY A 489 -9.65 3.32 -6.54
CA GLY A 489 -9.71 4.56 -7.31
C GLY A 489 -10.75 5.51 -6.72
N MET A 490 -10.54 6.81 -6.93
CA MET A 490 -11.51 7.85 -6.60
C MET A 490 -11.57 8.84 -7.78
N GLN A 491 -12.75 9.36 -8.09
CA GLN A 491 -12.95 10.37 -9.14
C GLN A 491 -13.89 11.46 -8.62
N LEU A 492 -13.47 12.72 -8.68
CA LEU A 492 -14.22 13.85 -8.17
C LEU A 492 -14.92 14.59 -9.32
N ASP A 493 -16.25 14.70 -9.26
CA ASP A 493 -17.04 15.48 -10.20
C ASP A 493 -17.58 16.74 -9.52
N LYS A 494 -17.01 17.89 -9.88
CA LYS A 494 -17.43 19.20 -9.37
C LYS A 494 -18.84 19.60 -9.86
N GLN A 495 -19.33 19.05 -10.96
CA GLN A 495 -20.63 19.45 -11.53
C GLN A 495 -21.81 18.76 -10.84
N SER A 496 -21.64 17.51 -10.42
CA SER A 496 -22.61 16.78 -9.58
C SER A 496 -22.33 16.88 -8.07
N ASN A 497 -21.40 17.74 -7.63
CA ASN A 497 -20.93 17.85 -6.24
C ASN A 497 -20.61 16.50 -5.57
N SER A 498 -19.94 15.61 -6.31
CA SER A 498 -19.83 14.19 -5.95
C SER A 498 -18.41 13.61 -6.06
N LEU A 499 -18.15 12.58 -5.25
CA LEU A 499 -16.95 11.76 -5.27
C LEU A 499 -17.34 10.30 -5.52
N TYR A 500 -16.88 9.73 -6.64
CA TYR A 500 -17.07 8.33 -6.98
C TYR A 500 -15.92 7.51 -6.40
N VAL A 501 -16.24 6.47 -5.64
CA VAL A 501 -15.28 5.68 -4.86
C VAL A 501 -15.32 4.22 -5.30
N ALA A 502 -14.25 3.74 -5.91
CA ALA A 502 -14.18 2.36 -6.42
C ALA A 502 -13.54 1.40 -5.41
N PHE A 503 -14.18 0.24 -5.29
CA PHE A 503 -13.70 -0.98 -4.63
C PHE A 503 -13.56 -2.10 -5.67
N SER A 504 -12.95 -3.23 -5.34
CA SER A 504 -12.87 -4.41 -6.23
C SER A 504 -14.25 -4.92 -6.69
N SER A 505 -15.29 -4.64 -5.89
CA SER A 505 -16.64 -5.20 -5.98
C SER A 505 -17.75 -4.23 -6.37
N CYS A 506 -17.54 -2.91 -6.24
CA CYS A 506 -18.57 -1.90 -6.45
C CYS A 506 -17.96 -0.50 -6.70
N VAL A 507 -18.78 0.45 -7.15
CA VAL A 507 -18.46 1.89 -7.09
C VAL A 507 -19.56 2.60 -6.30
N ILE A 508 -19.18 3.44 -5.35
CA ILE A 508 -20.10 4.17 -4.46
C ILE A 508 -20.08 5.65 -4.84
N TRP A 509 -21.26 6.27 -4.93
CA TRP A 509 -21.44 7.71 -5.07
C TRP A 509 -21.43 8.36 -3.69
N VAL A 510 -20.60 9.38 -3.46
CA VAL A 510 -20.48 10.04 -2.15
C VAL A 510 -20.61 11.55 -2.32
N PRO A 511 -21.57 12.23 -1.65
CA PRO A 511 -21.64 13.69 -1.67
C PRO A 511 -20.34 14.32 -1.18
N LEU A 512 -19.89 15.44 -1.78
CA LEU A 512 -18.70 16.14 -1.28
C LEU A 512 -18.88 16.67 0.14
N ALA A 513 -20.10 17.00 0.56
CA ALA A 513 -20.45 17.43 1.91
C ALA A 513 -21.85 16.96 2.35
N ARG A 514 -22.10 17.02 3.67
CA ARG A 514 -23.31 16.48 4.34
C ARG A 514 -24.11 17.55 5.08
N CYS A 515 -24.23 18.74 4.48
CA CYS A 515 -24.76 19.93 5.13
C CYS A 515 -26.15 19.72 5.76
N ASP A 516 -27.02 18.97 5.07
CA ASP A 516 -28.39 18.67 5.52
C ASP A 516 -28.42 17.88 6.85
N ARG A 517 -27.33 17.19 7.22
CA ARG A 517 -27.17 16.50 8.51
C ARG A 517 -27.18 17.46 9.71
N HIS A 518 -26.84 18.74 9.50
CA HIS A 518 -26.97 19.78 10.53
C HIS A 518 -28.41 20.30 10.66
N MET A 519 -29.28 20.00 9.68
CA MET A 519 -30.69 20.38 9.63
C MET A 519 -30.90 21.86 9.96
N LYS A 520 -31.62 22.17 11.05
CA LYS A 520 -31.90 23.53 11.54
C LYS A 520 -30.96 23.99 12.66
N CYS A 521 -29.87 23.27 12.94
CA CYS A 521 -28.91 23.70 13.95
C CYS A 521 -27.77 24.54 13.34
N LYS A 522 -27.91 25.87 13.42
CA LYS A 522 -26.88 26.81 12.97
C LYS A 522 -25.52 26.56 13.61
N LYS A 523 -25.49 26.21 14.91
CA LYS A 523 -24.25 25.98 15.66
C LYS A 523 -23.36 24.90 15.04
N THR A 524 -23.91 23.72 14.73
CA THR A 524 -23.11 22.65 14.10
C THR A 524 -22.87 22.89 12.62
N CYS A 525 -23.74 23.63 11.93
CA CYS A 525 -23.49 24.07 10.55
C CYS A 525 -22.22 24.94 10.47
N ILE A 526 -22.10 25.97 11.30
CA ILE A 526 -20.92 26.85 11.33
C ILE A 526 -19.69 26.12 11.91
N ALA A 527 -19.86 25.33 12.98
CA ALA A 527 -18.76 24.54 13.56
C ALA A 527 -18.19 23.47 12.62
N SER A 528 -18.93 23.05 11.58
CA SER A 528 -18.43 22.09 10.58
C SER A 528 -17.18 22.58 9.86
N ARG A 529 -17.06 23.91 9.68
CA ARG A 529 -16.02 24.59 8.89
C ARG A 529 -15.86 24.03 7.46
N ASP A 530 -16.87 23.33 6.96
CA ASP A 530 -16.86 22.65 5.67
C ASP A 530 -17.12 23.67 4.55
N PRO A 531 -16.18 23.92 3.60
CA PRO A 531 -16.34 24.97 2.60
C PRO A 531 -17.59 24.84 1.72
N TYR A 532 -18.14 23.63 1.56
CA TYR A 532 -19.36 23.41 0.77
C TYR A 532 -20.66 23.68 1.55
N CYS A 533 -20.60 23.87 2.87
CA CYS A 533 -21.77 24.02 3.72
C CYS A 533 -21.95 25.47 4.20
N VAL A 534 -23.18 25.97 4.05
CA VAL A 534 -23.55 27.31 4.51
C VAL A 534 -24.84 27.26 5.30
N TRP A 535 -25.03 28.23 6.19
CA TRP A 535 -26.31 28.51 6.82
C TRP A 535 -27.10 29.51 5.98
N VAL A 536 -28.22 29.08 5.40
CA VAL A 536 -29.12 29.95 4.63
C VAL A 536 -30.10 30.63 5.59
N ARG A 537 -30.08 31.96 5.65
CA ARG A 537 -30.84 32.74 6.64
C ARG A 537 -32.34 32.61 6.46
N GLU A 538 -32.80 32.69 5.22
CA GLU A 538 -34.21 32.74 4.84
C GLU A 538 -34.89 31.37 4.99
N ALA A 539 -34.13 30.28 4.81
CA ALA A 539 -34.62 28.91 4.96
C ALA A 539 -34.52 28.40 6.42
N GLY A 540 -33.61 28.97 7.22
CA GLY A 540 -33.35 28.51 8.58
C GLY A 540 -32.74 27.09 8.62
N THR A 541 -31.89 26.78 7.65
CA THR A 541 -31.27 25.46 7.45
C THR A 541 -29.82 25.56 7.00
N CYS A 542 -29.04 24.54 7.34
CA CYS A 542 -27.74 24.29 6.71
C CYS A 542 -27.95 23.60 5.36
N SER A 543 -27.27 24.04 4.29
CA SER A 543 -27.34 23.41 2.96
C SER A 543 -26.05 23.62 2.16
N GLN A 544 -25.94 22.94 1.02
CA GLN A 544 -25.04 23.37 -0.06
C GLN A 544 -25.69 24.54 -0.83
N LEU A 545 -24.88 25.34 -1.54
CA LEU A 545 -25.38 26.30 -2.53
C LEU A 545 -25.19 25.77 -3.96
N PRO A 546 -26.21 25.87 -4.83
CA PRO A 546 -26.02 25.69 -6.27
C PRO A 546 -25.02 26.71 -6.84
N PRO A 547 -24.22 26.34 -7.86
CA PRO A 547 -23.33 27.29 -8.54
C PRO A 547 -24.06 28.55 -9.02
N GLY A 548 -23.54 29.72 -8.67
CA GLY A 548 -24.13 31.01 -9.04
C GLY A 548 -25.37 31.46 -8.25
N ALA A 549 -25.77 30.74 -7.19
CA ALA A 549 -26.87 31.13 -6.33
C ALA A 549 -26.60 32.47 -5.61
N LYS A 550 -27.58 33.40 -5.66
CA LYS A 550 -27.50 34.75 -5.06
C LYS A 550 -28.36 34.87 -3.79
N VAL A 551 -28.27 33.87 -2.91
CA VAL A 551 -29.00 33.83 -1.63
C VAL A 551 -28.07 34.27 -0.50
N PRO A 552 -28.52 35.11 0.47
CA PRO A 552 -27.71 35.44 1.65
C PRO A 552 -27.38 34.21 2.49
N PHE A 553 -26.10 34.04 2.84
CA PHE A 553 -25.62 32.91 3.61
C PHE A 553 -24.59 33.30 4.67
N GLU A 554 -24.41 32.44 5.67
CA GLU A 554 -23.34 32.53 6.66
C GLU A 554 -22.46 31.28 6.62
N GLN A 555 -21.14 31.48 6.64
CA GLN A 555 -20.13 30.44 6.85
C GLN A 555 -18.94 31.06 7.60
N ASP A 556 -18.21 30.28 8.39
CA ASP A 556 -16.90 30.65 8.93
C ASP A 556 -15.95 29.44 8.84
N VAL A 557 -15.28 29.32 7.71
CA VAL A 557 -14.32 28.24 7.42
C VAL A 557 -13.01 28.44 8.18
N GLU A 558 -12.63 29.67 8.49
CA GLU A 558 -11.29 30.00 9.01
C GLU A 558 -11.16 29.96 10.53
N HIS A 559 -12.27 30.15 11.28
CA HIS A 559 -12.30 30.03 12.74
C HIS A 559 -13.37 29.04 13.22
N GLY A 560 -14.55 29.03 12.60
CA GLY A 560 -15.70 28.23 13.02
C GLY A 560 -16.39 28.80 14.27
N ASN A 561 -16.47 30.13 14.38
CA ASN A 561 -16.99 30.80 15.55
C ASN A 561 -18.46 30.41 15.83
N THR A 562 -18.74 29.97 17.06
CA THR A 562 -20.09 29.62 17.53
C THR A 562 -20.56 30.42 18.74
N ASP A 563 -19.84 31.48 19.11
CA ASP A 563 -20.19 32.37 20.21
C ASP A 563 -21.57 33.01 19.98
N GLY A 564 -22.40 33.01 21.03
CA GLY A 564 -23.78 33.51 20.95
C GLY A 564 -24.74 32.64 20.12
N LEU A 565 -24.30 31.51 19.53
CA LEU A 565 -25.20 30.56 18.88
C LEU A 565 -25.80 29.58 19.90
N GLY A 566 -27.13 29.45 19.88
CA GLY A 566 -27.85 28.49 20.71
C GLY A 566 -27.55 27.02 20.33
N ASP A 567 -27.68 26.13 21.31
CA ASP A 567 -27.38 24.72 21.15
C ASP A 567 -28.43 23.93 20.37
N CYS A 568 -28.00 22.81 19.77
CA CYS A 568 -28.91 21.86 19.14
C CYS A 568 -29.67 21.08 20.23
N GLN A 569 -30.94 21.41 20.46
CA GLN A 569 -31.80 20.56 21.29
C GLN A 569 -32.00 19.19 20.62
N ASN A 570 -32.02 18.12 21.42
CA ASN A 570 -31.93 16.74 20.93
C ASN A 570 -33.15 16.30 20.10
N SER A 571 -33.05 16.47 18.79
CA SER A 571 -33.86 15.78 17.77
C SER A 571 -33.10 14.66 17.08
N PHE A 572 -32.15 14.03 17.79
CA PHE A 572 -31.63 12.71 17.45
C PHE A 572 -32.72 11.64 17.64
N VAL A 573 -33.65 11.59 16.70
CA VAL A 573 -34.49 10.40 16.49
C VAL A 573 -33.55 9.31 15.99
N ALA A 574 -33.20 8.38 16.88
CA ALA A 574 -32.60 7.12 16.45
C ALA A 574 -33.62 6.40 15.57
N LEU A 575 -33.31 6.22 14.28
CA LEU A 575 -34.14 5.45 13.34
C LEU A 575 -33.98 3.95 13.61
N ASN A 576 -34.45 3.53 14.80
CA ASN A 576 -34.57 2.16 15.26
C ASN A 576 -36.06 1.78 15.30
N GLY A 577 -36.58 1.31 14.16
CA GLY A 577 -37.81 0.52 14.07
C GLY A 577 -37.55 -0.64 13.10
N ASP A 578 -38.02 -1.86 13.31
CA ASP A 578 -38.89 -2.41 14.36
C ASP A 578 -38.19 -3.66 14.98
N SER A 579 -38.66 -4.34 16.03
CA SER A 579 -40.01 -4.41 16.61
C SER A 579 -39.97 -4.68 18.11
N ALA A 580 -40.87 -4.06 18.87
CA ALA A 580 -41.11 -4.37 20.28
C ALA A 580 -42.61 -4.69 20.50
N LYS A 581 -42.94 -5.98 20.49
CA LYS A 581 -44.21 -6.55 20.98
C LYS A 581 -43.94 -7.90 21.64
N ASP A 582 -44.89 -8.29 22.49
CA ASP A 582 -44.88 -9.47 23.36
C ASP A 582 -43.83 -9.36 24.51
N VAL A 583 -44.17 -9.43 25.80
CA VAL A 583 -45.44 -9.74 26.50
C VAL A 583 -45.69 -8.73 27.63
N LEU A 584 -46.94 -8.57 28.06
CA LEU A 584 -47.38 -7.73 29.19
C LEU A 584 -48.28 -8.56 30.13
N ALA A 585 -48.45 -8.13 31.40
CA ALA A 585 -49.17 -8.78 32.53
C ALA A 585 -48.31 -9.82 33.31
N VAL A 586 -48.44 -9.98 34.64
CA VAL A 586 -49.24 -9.24 35.67
C VAL A 586 -48.51 -9.30 37.03
N VAL A 587 -48.96 -8.51 38.03
CA VAL A 587 -48.38 -8.40 39.40
C VAL A 587 -49.44 -8.80 40.46
N GLN A 588 -49.02 -9.04 41.71
CA GLN A 588 -49.77 -9.58 42.88
C GLN A 588 -49.84 -11.13 42.88
N GLU A 589 -49.67 -11.85 44.00
CA GLU A 589 -49.34 -11.55 45.42
C GLU A 589 -48.40 -12.70 45.93
N GLU A 590 -47.79 -12.74 47.13
CA GLU A 590 -48.27 -12.54 48.50
C GLU A 590 -47.18 -12.03 49.48
N GLN A 591 -47.60 -11.72 50.72
CA GLN A 591 -46.87 -11.34 51.95
C GLN A 591 -46.12 -12.54 52.60
N ASP A 592 -45.15 -12.42 53.54
CA ASP A 592 -44.38 -11.30 54.14
C ASP A 592 -43.01 -11.90 54.67
N THR A 593 -42.26 -11.55 55.73
CA THR A 593 -42.41 -10.72 56.97
C THR A 593 -41.05 -10.34 57.60
N GLU A 594 -41.10 -9.69 58.77
CA GLU A 594 -40.12 -9.38 59.83
C GLU A 594 -39.03 -10.45 60.14
N GLU A 595 -37.89 -10.16 60.79
CA GLU A 595 -37.41 -9.05 61.65
C GLU A 595 -35.85 -8.90 61.43
N ASP A 596 -35.06 -7.93 61.89
CA ASP A 596 -35.10 -6.96 63.01
C ASP A 596 -34.17 -5.74 62.68
N GLU A 597 -34.21 -4.62 63.45
CA GLU A 597 -33.55 -3.34 63.08
C GLU A 597 -32.46 -2.79 64.08
N PRO A 598 -32.43 -1.50 64.53
CA PRO A 598 -31.32 -0.57 64.23
C PRO A 598 -30.39 -0.23 65.41
N ALA A 599 -29.29 0.52 65.15
CA ALA A 599 -28.87 1.65 66.02
C ALA A 599 -27.79 2.58 65.45
N VAL A 600 -27.89 3.84 65.86
CA VAL A 600 -26.86 4.92 65.89
C VAL A 600 -27.01 5.55 67.31
N ILE A 601 -26.09 6.26 67.97
CA ILE A 601 -25.01 7.21 67.61
C ILE A 601 -23.98 7.21 68.77
N HIS A 602 -22.72 7.64 68.54
CA HIS A 602 -21.96 8.66 69.32
C HIS A 602 -20.42 8.51 69.41
N ILE A 603 -19.74 9.60 69.02
CA ILE A 603 -18.63 10.33 69.71
C ILE A 603 -17.32 9.56 70.07
N ALA A 604 -16.18 10.12 69.64
CA ALA A 604 -14.82 9.69 69.96
C ALA A 604 -14.29 10.30 71.29
N PRO A 605 -13.17 9.79 71.86
CA PRO A 605 -11.89 10.44 71.55
C PRO A 605 -10.65 9.49 71.45
N LEU A 606 -9.47 10.11 71.36
CA LEU A 606 -8.09 9.59 71.26
C LEU A 606 -7.76 8.48 72.29
N ALA A 607 -6.73 7.63 72.15
CA ALA A 607 -5.38 7.93 71.64
C ALA A 607 -4.53 6.67 71.30
N SER A 608 -3.33 6.90 70.72
CA SER A 608 -2.16 5.98 70.65
C SER A 608 -2.29 4.73 69.75
N ASN A 609 -1.25 4.21 69.08
CA ASN A 609 0.14 4.65 68.87
C ASN A 609 0.54 4.47 67.40
N ILE A 610 1.53 5.24 66.93
CA ILE A 610 2.14 5.07 65.60
C ILE A 610 3.46 4.31 65.77
N GLU A 611 3.58 3.13 65.16
CA GLU A 611 4.89 2.50 64.94
C GLU A 611 5.49 2.95 63.59
N PRO A 612 6.77 3.34 63.54
CA PRO A 612 7.44 3.68 62.30
C PRO A 612 7.84 2.42 61.53
N ILE A 613 7.21 2.18 60.37
CA ILE A 613 7.64 1.14 59.44
C ILE A 613 9.04 1.52 58.93
N LYS A 614 10.08 0.82 59.41
CA LYS A 614 11.46 1.02 58.98
C LYS A 614 11.60 0.78 57.46
N PRO A 615 12.45 1.55 56.76
CA PRO A 615 12.76 1.24 55.37
C PRO A 615 13.40 -0.15 55.30
N LYS A 616 12.88 -1.01 54.41
CA LYS A 616 13.62 -2.20 54.00
C LYS A 616 14.65 -1.78 52.95
N GLU A 617 15.92 -1.85 53.31
CA GLU A 617 16.98 -1.96 52.32
C GLU A 617 16.75 -3.25 51.51
N TYR A 618 16.26 -3.09 50.28
CA TYR A 618 16.42 -4.10 49.26
C TYR A 618 17.73 -3.80 48.54
N ALA A 619 18.70 -4.69 48.72
CA ALA A 619 20.05 -4.51 48.21
C ALA A 619 20.08 -4.23 46.70
N MET A 620 21.08 -3.46 46.26
CA MET A 620 21.47 -3.48 44.86
C MET A 620 21.91 -4.90 44.51
N LEU A 621 21.14 -5.56 43.64
CA LEU A 621 21.69 -6.61 42.80
C LEU A 621 22.43 -5.91 41.66
N ASP A 622 23.73 -5.67 41.87
CA ASP A 622 24.67 -5.49 40.77
C ASP A 622 24.68 -6.79 39.96
N LEU A 623 23.78 -6.85 38.97
CA LEU A 623 23.94 -7.76 37.85
C LEU A 623 25.03 -7.16 36.96
N GLN A 624 26.28 -7.41 37.36
CA GLN A 624 27.45 -7.31 36.51
C GLN A 624 27.20 -8.09 35.20
N ASP A 625 27.85 -7.69 34.12
CA ASP A 625 27.74 -8.38 32.84
C ASP A 625 28.12 -9.87 32.98
N GLU A 626 27.12 -10.78 32.92
CA GLU A 626 27.38 -12.18 32.64
C GLU A 626 27.81 -12.31 31.17
N ASP A 627 29.11 -12.13 30.96
CA ASP A 627 29.84 -12.40 29.72
C ASP A 627 29.42 -13.80 29.21
N ILE A 628 28.76 -13.86 28.04
CA ILE A 628 28.37 -15.13 27.44
C ILE A 628 29.67 -15.91 27.15
N PRO A 629 29.86 -17.13 27.70
CA PRO A 629 31.17 -17.77 27.68
C PRO A 629 31.61 -18.11 26.26
N LYS A 630 32.65 -17.41 25.78
CA LYS A 630 33.28 -17.53 24.45
C LYS A 630 33.83 -18.93 24.11
N THR A 631 33.77 -19.86 25.05
CA THR A 631 34.35 -21.22 24.98
C THR A 631 33.46 -22.26 24.27
N LYS A 632 32.54 -21.83 23.40
CA LYS A 632 31.77 -22.73 22.51
C LYS A 632 31.87 -22.43 21.01
N GLU A 633 32.28 -21.24 20.61
CA GLU A 633 32.54 -20.94 19.18
C GLU A 633 33.79 -21.68 18.70
N GLU A 634 34.85 -21.74 19.53
CA GLU A 634 36.09 -22.49 19.22
C GLU A 634 35.85 -24.00 19.02
N SER A 635 34.83 -24.58 19.67
CA SER A 635 34.46 -25.99 19.47
C SER A 635 33.69 -26.25 18.16
N TYR A 636 33.14 -25.21 17.53
CA TYR A 636 32.42 -25.31 16.26
C TYR A 636 33.35 -25.01 15.07
N MET A 637 34.18 -23.96 15.20
CA MET A 637 35.17 -23.59 14.17
C MET A 637 36.18 -24.72 13.89
N ASN A 638 36.55 -25.52 14.91
CA ASN A 638 37.48 -26.64 14.74
C ASN A 638 36.90 -27.85 13.98
N MET A 639 35.59 -27.93 13.68
CA MET A 639 35.01 -29.00 12.85
C MET A 639 34.95 -28.67 11.35
N LEU A 640 35.26 -27.42 10.95
CA LEU A 640 35.09 -26.95 9.56
C LEU A 640 36.41 -26.62 8.85
N ASN A 641 37.56 -26.84 9.50
CA ASN A 641 38.88 -26.63 8.91
C ASN A 641 39.25 -27.71 7.88
N LEU A 642 38.84 -27.50 6.62
CA LEU A 642 39.57 -28.04 5.47
C LEU A 642 40.72 -27.08 5.14
N PRO A 643 41.98 -27.55 5.05
CA PRO A 643 43.13 -26.67 4.89
C PRO A 643 43.20 -26.07 3.48
N SER A 644 43.40 -24.75 3.42
CA SER A 644 43.90 -24.06 2.24
C SER A 644 45.42 -24.20 2.19
N ASP A 645 45.97 -24.89 1.19
CA ASP A 645 47.42 -24.95 0.97
C ASP A 645 47.76 -24.88 -0.53
N GLU A 646 48.70 -24.00 -0.88
CA GLU A 646 49.14 -23.76 -2.26
C GLU A 646 50.41 -24.56 -2.58
N SER A 647 50.28 -25.86 -2.87
CA SER A 647 51.10 -26.54 -3.90
C SER A 647 50.88 -28.06 -3.96
N VAL A 648 50.81 -28.60 -5.18
CA VAL A 648 51.46 -29.85 -5.67
C VAL A 648 50.95 -30.09 -7.11
N LYS A 649 51.75 -30.80 -7.92
CA LYS A 649 51.39 -31.16 -9.30
C LYS A 649 50.80 -32.58 -9.37
N ASP A 650 50.02 -32.79 -10.44
CA ASP A 650 49.50 -34.06 -10.97
C ASP A 650 48.41 -34.77 -10.13
N PRO A 651 47.35 -35.32 -10.77
CA PRO A 651 46.16 -35.84 -10.06
C PRO A 651 46.21 -37.35 -9.80
N PRO A 652 45.93 -37.81 -8.56
CA PRO A 652 45.56 -39.21 -8.29
C PRO A 652 44.05 -39.44 -8.42
N VAL A 653 43.66 -40.66 -8.82
CA VAL A 653 42.26 -41.10 -8.97
C VAL A 653 41.59 -41.25 -7.60
N MET A 654 40.40 -40.66 -7.41
CA MET A 654 39.56 -40.91 -6.22
C MET A 654 38.43 -41.91 -6.54
N SER A 655 38.22 -42.87 -5.62
CA SER A 655 37.25 -43.95 -5.74
C SER A 655 35.85 -43.57 -5.24
N HIS A 656 34.84 -44.35 -5.65
CA HIS A 656 33.43 -44.08 -5.38
C HIS A 656 33.06 -43.99 -3.89
N TYR A 657 32.40 -42.89 -3.52
CA TYR A 657 31.41 -42.85 -2.44
C TYR A 657 30.00 -42.92 -3.05
N THR A 658 29.04 -43.54 -2.34
CA THR A 658 27.66 -43.76 -2.82
C THR A 658 26.67 -42.74 -2.28
N SER A 659 25.62 -42.45 -3.06
CA SER A 659 24.65 -41.36 -2.83
C SER A 659 23.95 -41.40 -1.46
N ASP A 660 23.78 -42.57 -0.85
CA ASP A 660 23.02 -42.71 0.40
C ASP A 660 23.75 -42.14 1.63
N GLN A 661 25.10 -42.10 1.59
CA GLN A 661 25.90 -41.59 2.72
C GLN A 661 25.82 -40.06 2.83
N MET A 662 25.82 -39.33 1.71
CA MET A 662 25.58 -37.88 1.71
C MET A 662 24.17 -37.53 2.22
N SER A 663 23.15 -38.29 1.81
CA SER A 663 21.76 -38.08 2.22
C SER A 663 21.58 -38.19 3.74
N HIS A 664 22.16 -39.21 4.37
CA HIS A 664 22.11 -39.39 5.83
C HIS A 664 22.85 -38.29 6.60
N GLY A 665 24.00 -37.82 6.10
CA GLY A 665 24.74 -36.72 6.72
C GLY A 665 23.93 -35.43 6.79
N VAL A 666 23.36 -34.99 5.66
CA VAL A 666 22.53 -33.78 5.58
C VAL A 666 21.26 -33.90 6.45
N HIS A 667 20.60 -35.06 6.45
CA HIS A 667 19.38 -35.25 7.24
C HIS A 667 19.65 -35.25 8.76
N ASN A 668 20.80 -35.77 9.21
CA ASN A 668 21.19 -35.70 10.61
C ASN A 668 21.57 -34.27 11.01
N ALA A 669 22.40 -33.58 10.22
CA ALA A 669 22.77 -32.18 10.47
C ALA A 669 21.53 -31.25 10.59
N LEU A 670 20.54 -31.42 9.72
CA LEU A 670 19.26 -30.68 9.80
C LEU A 670 18.46 -31.03 11.07
N ARG A 671 18.47 -32.29 11.52
CA ARG A 671 17.79 -32.70 12.77
C ARG A 671 18.44 -32.04 13.99
N ASP A 672 19.77 -32.01 14.03
CA ASP A 672 20.52 -31.47 15.16
C ASP A 672 20.40 -29.94 15.22
N HIS A 673 20.45 -29.25 14.07
CA HIS A 673 20.15 -27.82 13.98
C HIS A 673 18.73 -27.48 14.45
N MET A 674 17.73 -28.27 14.02
CA MET A 674 16.34 -28.07 14.44
C MET A 674 16.16 -28.34 15.94
N THR A 675 16.93 -29.26 16.52
CA THR A 675 16.94 -29.55 17.96
C THR A 675 17.55 -28.39 18.76
N PHE A 676 18.64 -27.79 18.26
CA PHE A 676 19.26 -26.59 18.84
C PHE A 676 18.30 -25.38 18.81
N ILE A 677 17.66 -25.10 17.67
CA ILE A 677 16.69 -24.00 17.52
C ILE A 677 15.50 -24.17 18.49
N ASN A 678 15.03 -25.40 18.72
CA ASN A 678 13.97 -25.67 19.69
C ASN A 678 14.43 -25.49 21.16
N ALA A 679 15.70 -25.76 21.48
CA ALA A 679 16.27 -25.50 22.80
C ALA A 679 16.41 -23.99 23.08
N GLU A 680 16.93 -23.23 22.12
CA GLU A 680 16.99 -21.76 22.11
C GLU A 680 15.61 -21.14 22.33
N GLN A 681 14.61 -21.53 21.51
CA GLN A 681 13.23 -21.09 21.65
C GLN A 681 12.61 -21.43 23.01
N SER A 682 13.00 -22.56 23.61
CA SER A 682 12.55 -22.96 24.96
C SER A 682 13.16 -22.08 26.05
N GLN A 683 14.44 -21.72 25.94
CA GLN A 683 15.08 -20.75 26.85
C GLN A 683 14.45 -19.35 26.72
N LEU A 684 14.32 -18.85 25.49
CA LEU A 684 13.77 -17.51 25.24
C LEU A 684 12.35 -17.35 25.80
N ARG A 685 11.49 -18.39 25.66
CA ARG A 685 10.14 -18.42 26.26
C ARG A 685 10.18 -18.41 27.79
N LYS A 686 11.08 -19.18 28.42
CA LYS A 686 11.24 -19.18 29.89
C LYS A 686 11.69 -17.80 30.41
N THR A 687 12.61 -17.16 29.71
CA THR A 687 13.11 -15.81 30.04
C THR A 687 12.03 -14.74 29.86
N MET A 688 11.26 -14.77 28.76
CA MET A 688 10.11 -13.88 28.58
C MET A 688 9.03 -14.09 29.66
N SER A 689 8.66 -15.33 30.00
CA SER A 689 7.70 -15.59 31.09
C SER A 689 8.18 -15.06 32.45
N ARG A 690 9.48 -15.14 32.75
CA ARG A 690 10.06 -14.51 33.95
C ARG A 690 9.91 -12.98 33.93
N LYS A 691 10.28 -12.32 32.82
CA LYS A 691 10.14 -10.85 32.69
C LYS A 691 8.67 -10.39 32.73
N ILE A 692 7.75 -11.12 32.11
CA ILE A 692 6.29 -10.84 32.16
C ILE A 692 5.77 -10.94 33.60
N ASN A 693 6.22 -11.93 34.38
CA ASN A 693 5.83 -12.05 35.79
C ASN A 693 6.33 -10.88 36.66
N VAL A 694 7.53 -10.34 36.38
CA VAL A 694 8.03 -9.12 37.05
C VAL A 694 7.20 -7.91 36.65
N LEU A 695 6.86 -7.75 35.36
CA LEU A 695 6.01 -6.65 34.87
C LEU A 695 4.61 -6.69 35.52
N ASN A 696 4.02 -7.87 35.63
CA ASN A 696 2.75 -8.10 36.34
C ASN A 696 2.84 -7.79 37.85
N GLY A 697 4.03 -7.86 38.45
CA GLY A 697 4.30 -7.36 39.80
C GLY A 697 4.18 -5.83 39.87
N HIS A 698 4.95 -5.12 39.04
CA HIS A 698 4.91 -3.65 38.99
C HIS A 698 3.50 -3.10 38.69
N VAL A 699 2.73 -3.76 37.81
CA VAL A 699 1.32 -3.39 37.52
C VAL A 699 0.41 -3.58 38.75
N LYS A 700 0.61 -4.63 39.56
CA LYS A 700 -0.12 -4.81 40.82
C LYS A 700 0.22 -3.75 41.85
N ASP A 701 1.49 -3.37 41.97
CA ASP A 701 1.91 -2.32 42.90
C ASP A 701 1.37 -0.95 42.46
N LEU A 702 1.40 -0.64 41.16
CA LEU A 702 0.79 0.58 40.62
C LEU A 702 -0.73 0.62 40.85
N SER A 703 -1.42 -0.50 40.68
CA SER A 703 -2.85 -0.65 41.00
C SER A 703 -3.14 -0.47 42.50
N LYS A 704 -2.26 -0.97 43.36
CA LYS A 704 -2.37 -0.82 44.82
C LYS A 704 -2.15 0.63 45.25
N SER A 705 -1.19 1.33 44.64
CA SER A 705 -0.99 2.77 44.83
C SER A 705 -2.20 3.58 44.36
N LEU A 706 -2.79 3.25 43.21
CA LEU A 706 -4.01 3.91 42.70
C LEU A 706 -5.17 3.82 43.69
N LYS A 707 -5.36 2.65 44.32
CA LYS A 707 -6.41 2.43 45.33
C LYS A 707 -6.21 3.25 46.61
N GLN A 708 -4.96 3.61 46.94
CA GLN A 708 -4.67 4.52 48.06
C GLN A 708 -4.97 5.99 47.71
N ILE A 709 -4.84 6.38 46.44
CA ILE A 709 -5.22 7.72 45.95
C ILE A 709 -6.74 7.91 46.07
N THR A 710 -7.54 6.93 45.63
CA THR A 710 -9.02 6.97 45.73
C THR A 710 -9.56 6.95 47.16
N ALA A 711 -8.71 6.84 48.18
CA ALA A 711 -9.07 6.85 49.60
C ALA A 711 -8.48 8.04 50.38
N SER A 712 -7.87 9.03 49.70
CA SER A 712 -7.15 10.12 50.36
C SER A 712 -7.27 11.44 49.58
N GLU A 713 -8.11 12.36 50.05
CA GLU A 713 -8.37 13.68 49.44
C GLU A 713 -7.23 14.70 49.65
N ARG A 714 -5.95 14.29 49.56
CA ARG A 714 -4.80 15.21 49.65
C ARG A 714 -3.73 14.94 48.60
N THR A 715 -3.54 15.94 47.73
CA THR A 715 -2.44 16.02 46.77
C THR A 715 -1.09 15.98 47.50
N ASN A 716 -0.31 14.92 47.27
CA ASN A 716 0.99 14.75 47.91
C ASN A 716 2.07 14.45 46.84
N SER A 717 2.95 15.42 46.60
CA SER A 717 3.86 15.43 45.43
C SER A 717 4.83 14.25 45.38
N GLN A 718 5.20 13.69 46.55
CA GLN A 718 6.04 12.49 46.67
C GLN A 718 5.45 11.27 45.94
N LEU A 719 4.12 11.14 45.89
CA LEU A 719 3.46 10.00 45.25
C LEU A 719 3.52 10.06 43.72
N LEU A 720 3.55 11.28 43.16
CA LEU A 720 3.70 11.53 41.72
C LEU A 720 5.13 11.19 41.26
N VAL A 721 6.14 11.54 42.06
CA VAL A 721 7.53 11.09 41.86
C VAL A 721 7.63 9.57 41.91
N GLN A 722 6.91 8.93 42.84
CA GLN A 722 6.90 7.47 42.96
C GLN A 722 6.20 6.77 41.79
N GLN A 723 5.13 7.34 41.21
CA GLN A 723 4.52 6.84 39.98
C GLN A 723 5.47 6.94 38.78
N ASN A 724 6.12 8.10 38.59
CA ASN A 724 7.05 8.31 37.48
C ASN A 724 8.24 7.32 37.55
N ALA A 725 8.82 7.11 38.73
CA ALA A 725 9.91 6.16 38.93
C ALA A 725 9.52 4.68 38.68
N ILE A 726 8.23 4.33 38.72
CA ILE A 726 7.73 3.00 38.34
C ILE A 726 7.45 2.94 36.83
N LEU A 727 6.91 4.02 36.25
CA LEU A 727 6.70 4.14 34.79
C LEU A 727 8.01 4.05 34.00
N GLU A 728 9.06 4.75 34.43
CA GLU A 728 10.41 4.63 33.84
C GLU A 728 10.95 3.20 33.91
N LYS A 729 10.79 2.53 35.06
CA LYS A 729 11.19 1.12 35.23
C LYS A 729 10.40 0.16 34.34
N ILE A 730 9.15 0.46 34.03
CA ILE A 730 8.34 -0.31 33.06
C ILE A 730 8.85 -0.03 31.63
N ALA A 731 9.08 1.24 31.26
CA ALA A 731 9.56 1.64 29.95
C ALA A 731 10.92 1.02 29.61
N SER A 732 11.92 1.10 30.50
CA SER A 732 13.25 0.52 30.30
C SER A 732 13.20 -1.01 30.17
N ASN A 733 12.33 -1.70 30.92
CA ASN A 733 12.15 -3.15 30.77
C ASN A 733 11.50 -3.53 29.43
N LEU A 734 10.56 -2.72 28.93
CA LEU A 734 9.94 -2.91 27.62
C LEU A 734 10.93 -2.65 26.46
N MET A 735 11.76 -1.60 26.55
CA MET A 735 12.87 -1.38 25.59
C MET A 735 13.85 -2.55 25.58
N LEU A 736 14.29 -3.03 26.75
CA LEU A 736 15.22 -4.15 26.85
C LEU A 736 14.61 -5.47 26.33
N MET A 737 13.31 -5.69 26.50
CA MET A 737 12.59 -6.80 25.87
C MET A 737 12.52 -6.66 24.34
N SER A 738 12.32 -5.44 23.83
CA SER A 738 12.29 -5.17 22.39
C SER A 738 13.66 -5.40 21.73
N GLN A 739 14.75 -4.90 22.34
CA GLN A 739 16.11 -5.15 21.88
C GLN A 739 16.46 -6.64 21.87
N GLN A 740 16.12 -7.37 22.93
CA GLN A 740 16.36 -8.82 22.98
C GLN A 740 15.54 -9.59 21.94
N GLN A 741 14.31 -9.16 21.62
CA GLN A 741 13.56 -9.72 20.49
C GLN A 741 14.22 -9.41 19.13
N HIS A 742 14.77 -8.20 18.95
CA HIS A 742 15.45 -7.81 17.70
C HIS A 742 16.73 -8.64 17.48
N GLN A 743 17.59 -8.76 18.50
CA GLN A 743 18.78 -9.61 18.46
C GLN A 743 18.43 -11.09 18.23
N SER A 744 17.37 -11.60 18.86
CA SER A 744 16.89 -12.97 18.62
C SER A 744 16.43 -13.18 17.18
N ALA A 745 15.80 -12.17 16.56
CA ALA A 745 15.38 -12.22 15.17
C ALA A 745 16.57 -12.16 14.20
N GLU A 746 17.58 -11.33 14.49
CA GLU A 746 18.81 -11.24 13.69
C GLU A 746 19.64 -12.51 13.74
N LEU A 747 19.81 -13.14 14.91
CA LEU A 747 20.44 -14.47 15.02
C LEU A 747 19.70 -15.51 14.16
N PHE A 748 18.36 -15.53 14.25
CA PHE A 748 17.53 -16.46 13.49
C PHE A 748 17.63 -16.23 11.97
N ILE A 749 17.67 -14.96 11.52
CA ILE A 749 17.86 -14.60 10.12
C ILE A 749 19.27 -15.01 9.64
N SER A 750 20.32 -14.78 10.44
CA SER A 750 21.70 -15.16 10.12
C SER A 750 21.85 -16.68 9.96
N VAL A 751 21.34 -17.47 10.92
CA VAL A 751 21.35 -18.94 10.85
C VAL A 751 20.56 -19.46 9.64
N MET A 752 19.40 -18.85 9.33
CA MET A 752 18.64 -19.19 8.13
C MET A 752 19.39 -18.85 6.82
N GLN A 753 20.10 -17.73 6.78
CA GLN A 753 20.92 -17.33 5.62
C GLN A 753 22.11 -18.27 5.41
N GLN A 754 22.81 -18.66 6.48
CA GLN A 754 23.90 -19.65 6.43
C GLN A 754 23.39 -21.03 5.98
N GLY A 755 22.24 -21.47 6.49
CA GLY A 755 21.59 -22.71 6.05
C GLY A 755 21.20 -22.69 4.56
N ILE A 756 20.71 -21.55 4.05
CA ILE A 756 20.41 -21.36 2.63
C ILE A 756 21.69 -21.34 1.78
N GLN A 757 22.78 -20.72 2.24
CA GLN A 757 24.07 -20.74 1.56
C GLN A 757 24.64 -22.17 1.46
N ALA A 758 24.62 -22.94 2.54
CA ALA A 758 25.03 -24.35 2.54
C ALA A 758 24.19 -25.20 1.53
N PHE A 759 22.87 -24.97 1.48
CA PHE A 759 21.98 -25.65 0.52
C PHE A 759 22.15 -25.18 -0.93
N SER A 760 22.77 -24.01 -1.15
CA SER A 760 23.09 -23.49 -2.50
C SER A 760 24.40 -24.07 -3.06
N ALA A 761 25.35 -24.39 -2.19
CA ALA A 761 26.66 -24.93 -2.57
C ALA A 761 26.61 -26.40 -3.05
N SER A 762 25.55 -27.15 -2.73
CA SER A 762 25.44 -28.59 -3.04
C SER A 762 24.73 -28.91 -4.37
N LYS A 763 24.73 -28.00 -5.35
CA LYS A 763 24.01 -28.15 -6.63
C LYS A 763 24.93 -28.06 -7.85
N ASP A 764 25.57 -29.18 -8.18
CA ASP A 764 26.19 -29.36 -9.49
C ASP A 764 25.13 -29.43 -10.61
N PRO A 765 25.25 -28.68 -11.71
CA PRO A 765 24.22 -28.56 -12.74
C PRO A 765 24.28 -29.68 -13.81
N SER A 766 24.48 -30.94 -13.40
CA SER A 766 24.67 -32.06 -14.35
C SER A 766 23.96 -33.37 -13.98
N PHE A 767 22.63 -33.36 -13.84
CA PHE A 767 21.80 -34.54 -14.18
C PHE A 767 20.35 -34.14 -14.48
N SER A 768 19.79 -34.64 -15.58
CA SER A 768 18.35 -34.60 -15.83
C SER A 768 17.85 -35.83 -16.59
N THR A 769 16.62 -36.24 -16.30
CA THR A 769 15.87 -37.34 -16.95
C THR A 769 16.46 -38.77 -16.81
N ARG A 770 15.85 -39.58 -15.93
CA ARG A 770 14.84 -40.58 -16.35
C ARG A 770 14.18 -41.30 -15.16
N SER A 771 12.85 -41.36 -15.24
CA SER A 771 11.91 -42.40 -14.76
C SER A 771 12.43 -43.51 -13.81
N CYS A 772 11.78 -43.66 -12.66
CA CYS A 772 10.78 -44.73 -12.50
C CYS A 772 9.83 -44.47 -11.31
N ALA A 773 8.67 -45.12 -11.33
CA ALA A 773 7.66 -45.05 -10.28
C ALA A 773 7.33 -46.46 -9.74
N THR A 774 7.35 -46.62 -8.42
CA THR A 774 6.91 -47.82 -7.69
C THR A 774 6.67 -47.49 -6.21
N ALA A 775 6.04 -48.41 -5.48
CA ALA A 775 5.97 -48.45 -4.01
C ALA A 775 5.23 -47.29 -3.31
N SER A 776 3.92 -47.23 -3.49
CA SER A 776 3.02 -46.90 -2.36
C SER A 776 2.76 -48.18 -1.57
N GLU A 777 3.39 -48.38 -0.41
CA GLU A 777 2.84 -49.24 0.67
C GLU A 777 3.65 -49.13 1.97
N THR A 778 3.03 -48.61 3.04
CA THR A 778 2.94 -49.20 4.40
C THR A 778 2.35 -48.17 5.37
N SER A 779 1.11 -48.40 5.84
CA SER A 779 0.46 -47.59 6.87
C SER A 779 -0.41 -48.46 7.77
N THR A 780 0.15 -48.91 8.88
CA THR A 780 -0.52 -49.59 10.00
C THR A 780 -0.26 -48.75 11.26
N ARG A 781 -1.31 -48.20 11.89
CA ARG A 781 -2.09 -48.81 13.00
C ARG A 781 -1.27 -48.97 14.29
N LEU A 782 -1.78 -48.72 15.50
CA LEU A 782 -3.18 -48.50 15.92
C LEU A 782 -3.24 -47.83 17.31
N LYS A 783 -4.27 -46.99 17.56
CA LYS A 783 -5.18 -46.96 18.74
C LYS A 783 -6.11 -45.74 18.63
N ASN A 784 -7.38 -45.76 19.06
CA ASN A 784 -8.09 -46.71 19.92
C ASN A 784 -9.25 -47.47 19.25
N GLU A 785 -9.75 -48.46 20.00
CA GLU A 785 -10.95 -49.28 19.84
C GLU A 785 -12.26 -48.54 20.22
N SER A 786 -13.48 -49.09 20.15
CA SER A 786 -14.15 -49.96 19.14
C SER A 786 -15.58 -50.28 19.62
N VAL A 787 -16.59 -50.34 18.73
CA VAL A 787 -17.83 -51.13 18.94
C VAL A 787 -18.32 -51.71 17.60
N THR A 788 -18.72 -52.98 17.61
CA THR A 788 -19.30 -53.80 16.52
C THR A 788 -20.33 -54.78 17.16
N PRO A 789 -21.06 -55.67 16.44
CA PRO A 789 -21.23 -55.94 15.00
C PRO A 789 -22.70 -55.67 14.54
N GLY A 790 -23.27 -56.08 13.40
CA GLY A 790 -23.03 -57.20 12.49
C GLY A 790 -23.96 -57.18 11.24
N PRO A 791 -24.05 -58.27 10.44
CA PRO A 791 -24.19 -58.12 8.97
C PRO A 791 -25.38 -58.84 8.27
N SER A 792 -25.62 -58.49 7.00
CA SER A 792 -26.31 -59.36 6.02
C SER A 792 -25.95 -59.05 4.55
N LEU A 793 -26.19 -60.03 3.66
CA LEU A 793 -25.90 -60.10 2.20
C LEU A 793 -26.95 -61.09 1.58
N PRO A 794 -27.03 -61.32 0.24
CA PRO A 794 -26.88 -60.45 -0.95
C PRO A 794 -28.07 -60.62 -1.96
N LYS A 795 -28.04 -60.00 -3.18
CA LYS A 795 -28.26 -60.62 -4.53
C LYS A 795 -28.86 -59.75 -5.67
N SER A 796 -28.07 -59.60 -6.75
CA SER A 796 -28.34 -59.76 -8.21
C SER A 796 -29.67 -59.35 -8.93
N GLY A 797 -29.52 -58.68 -10.08
CA GLY A 797 -30.37 -58.78 -11.29
C GLY A 797 -30.67 -57.44 -12.02
N SER A 798 -30.93 -57.35 -13.33
CA SER A 798 -30.69 -58.24 -14.51
C SER A 798 -30.93 -57.48 -15.85
N ARG A 799 -30.61 -58.11 -17.01
CA ARG A 799 -30.84 -57.66 -18.43
C ARG A 799 -29.92 -56.53 -18.94
N THR A 800 -29.25 -56.52 -20.12
CA THR A 800 -29.27 -57.22 -21.45
C THR A 800 -30.13 -56.62 -22.58
N TYR A 801 -29.47 -56.15 -23.65
CA TYR A 801 -29.87 -56.35 -25.07
C TYR A 801 -28.62 -56.41 -25.98
N ASN A 802 -28.74 -56.86 -27.24
CA ASN A 802 -27.63 -57.49 -27.98
C ASN A 802 -27.65 -57.26 -29.51
N GLY A 803 -26.49 -57.34 -30.19
CA GLY A 803 -26.36 -57.32 -31.67
C GLY A 803 -24.98 -56.86 -32.19
N ARG A 804 -23.99 -57.76 -32.39
CA ARG A 804 -23.61 -58.48 -33.64
C ARG A 804 -23.09 -57.58 -34.79
N MET A 805 -21.77 -57.61 -35.10
CA MET A 805 -21.06 -58.50 -36.08
C MET A 805 -21.08 -57.95 -37.54
N THR A 806 -20.07 -58.05 -38.44
CA THR A 806 -18.92 -58.98 -38.63
C THR A 806 -17.61 -58.31 -39.17
N ARG A 807 -16.55 -59.11 -39.37
CA ARG A 807 -15.33 -58.94 -40.23
C ARG A 807 -15.37 -60.05 -41.34
N PRO A 808 -14.54 -60.14 -42.44
CA PRO A 808 -13.09 -59.87 -42.48
C PRO A 808 -12.35 -59.51 -43.83
N SER A 809 -11.07 -59.11 -43.69
CA SER A 809 -9.85 -59.47 -44.49
C SER A 809 -9.61 -59.27 -46.02
N ARG A 810 -8.37 -58.84 -46.31
CA ARG A 810 -7.41 -59.21 -47.41
C ARG A 810 -7.28 -58.40 -48.73
N SER A 811 -6.24 -57.54 -48.75
CA SER A 811 -5.07 -57.50 -49.67
C SER A 811 -5.19 -57.56 -51.21
N ILE A 812 -4.53 -56.60 -51.90
CA ILE A 812 -3.65 -56.77 -53.10
C ILE A 812 -2.79 -55.49 -53.31
N ALA A 813 -1.65 -55.61 -54.00
CA ALA A 813 -0.70 -54.56 -54.42
C ALA A 813 0.06 -55.07 -55.69
N PRO A 814 1.12 -54.44 -56.26
CA PRO A 814 1.71 -53.10 -56.07
C PRO A 814 1.95 -52.36 -57.43
N HIS A 815 2.75 -51.27 -57.44
CA HIS A 815 3.57 -50.87 -58.61
C HIS A 815 4.82 -50.08 -58.14
N ALA A 816 5.92 -50.07 -58.92
CA ALA A 816 7.22 -49.53 -58.48
C ALA A 816 8.15 -49.05 -59.63
N ASN A 817 9.07 -48.12 -59.32
CA ASN A 817 10.46 -47.97 -59.84
C ASN A 817 11.16 -46.75 -59.14
N LYS A 818 12.34 -46.91 -58.52
CA LYS A 818 13.72 -46.53 -58.99
C LYS A 818 13.98 -45.01 -59.16
N GLY A 819 15.09 -44.42 -58.68
CA GLY A 819 16.20 -44.91 -57.85
C GLY A 819 17.50 -44.05 -57.94
N CYS A 820 18.48 -44.28 -57.06
CA CYS A 820 19.88 -43.73 -57.06
C CYS A 820 20.04 -42.21 -56.75
N SER A 821 21.18 -41.69 -56.23
CA SER A 821 22.43 -42.27 -55.66
C SER A 821 23.26 -41.22 -54.86
N ASN A 822 24.28 -41.67 -54.09
CA ASN A 822 25.17 -40.84 -53.25
C ASN A 822 26.22 -40.01 -54.01
N CYS A 823 26.55 -38.81 -53.48
CA CYS A 823 27.89 -38.22 -53.27
C CYS A 823 27.72 -36.78 -52.71
N GLY A 824 28.62 -36.14 -51.98
CA GLY A 824 29.92 -36.54 -51.40
C GLY A 824 30.41 -35.42 -50.45
N ARG A 825 31.48 -35.66 -49.65
CA ARG A 825 32.06 -34.62 -48.76
C ARG A 825 33.06 -33.72 -49.51
N GLN A 826 33.14 -32.46 -49.09
CA GLN A 826 34.39 -31.89 -48.56
C GLN A 826 34.06 -31.09 -47.29
#